data_AF-A0A9P8E3X8-F1
#
_entry.id   AF-A0A9P8E3X8-F1
#
_cell.length_a   1.000
_cell.length_b   1.000
_cell.length_c   1.000
_cell.angle_alpha   90.00
_cell.angle_beta   90.00
_cell.angle_gamma   90.00
#
_symmetry.space_group_name_H-M   'P 1'
#
loop_
_entity.id
_entity.type
_entity.pdbx_description
1 polymer ?
#
loop_
_entity_poly.entity_id
_entity_poly.type
_entity_poly.pdbx_seq_one_letter_code
_entity_poly.pdbx_strand_id
1 'polypeptide(L)'
;KVTCACFEPSLDYVVVKIPRWDLKKFTRVSTLLGSAMKSVGEVMSIGRTFEEAIQKAIRAVDVSNLGFQETSALMSIDQELQTPSDQRMFAIANAMHSGYSVEKIWELTKIDKWFLSKLKGLSDFGKLMSTKKVADVPSALFRQAKELGFSDKQLSIFWSTNEQTVRKHRLEYDIMPVVKQIDTVAGEFPAFTNYLYTTYNGTESDIDFNDNGVMVLGSGVYRIGSSVEFDWCSVRTVRTLRDNGFKTVMVNYNPETVSTDYDEADRLYFENITLETVLDIYQLENSSGVILSMGGQTPNNISLPLHRLNVKILGTSPEMIDSAENRYKFSRMLDRIGVDQPQWKELTSIDEAKKFCDAVSYPVLVRPSYVLSGAAMNTVYSEHDLANYLNQAAEVSKEHPVVITKYIEGAKEIEMDAVARNGTMIGHFISEHVENAGVHSGDATLIQPPQDLDAETVRRIEEATKKIGEALNITGPYNIQFIAKDNDIKVIECNVRASRSFPFVSKVTGVDLIELATKAMTGLPLQEYPPVTMPADYIGVKVPQFSFSRLSGADPVTGVEMASTGEVACFGRTKYEAYMKALVATGFRLPKKNILLSIGAYKDKQELLPSIEKLHKLGYSLYATAGTADFLEEHGVPCKFLEALQDDEQRTEYSLTHALANNLIDLYINLPSSNRFRRPANYMSKGYRTRRMAVDYQTPLVTNVKNAKILIEAIARNYDMAVSSLDYQTFAELPSTSLEEPIAKQTPSLQELLHNSPFKGRDITSVNQFTRKELHLLMTVASEMRLGVEREGVLDILKNKLLCLMFYEPSTRTSSSFDAAMKRLGGQCIMINESHSSTKKGETLSDTIRTLDQYGDAIVLRHPDDDSADVAAEAADHPIINAGNGSREHPTQAFLDLFTIREEVGTANGLTITFVGDLKYGRTVHSLCELLKHYDCTINLVAPKEIGLPEKVRSGLQSRGQLGAESHELTPEIVAKSDVIYCTRVQKERFEDLSLYEKVKDGLVVSAATLKHAKKNMIVMHPLPRNLELSPEVDNDPRAAYFRQMKYGMFVRMALLALVMAS
;
A
#
# COMPACT_ATOMS: atom_id res chain seq x y z
N LYS A 1 41.72 13.27 0.51
CA LYS A 1 40.99 13.24 -0.78
C LYS A 1 39.51 13.11 -0.43
N VAL A 2 38.63 13.87 -1.07
CA VAL A 2 37.17 13.81 -0.86
C VAL A 2 36.58 13.19 -2.13
N THR A 3 35.73 12.17 -1.99
CA THR A 3 35.04 11.53 -3.12
C THR A 3 33.76 12.32 -3.47
N CYS A 4 33.16 12.07 -4.63
CA CYS A 4 31.87 12.65 -5.01
C CYS A 4 30.78 11.57 -5.03
N ALA A 5 29.51 11.94 -5.11
CA ALA A 5 28.40 10.99 -5.20
C ALA A 5 28.30 10.25 -6.56
N CYS A 6 29.15 10.58 -7.54
CA CYS A 6 29.12 9.99 -8.88
C CYS A 6 30.09 8.79 -8.97
N PHE A 7 29.72 7.69 -8.32
CA PHE A 7 30.41 6.40 -8.37
C PHE A 7 29.41 5.26 -8.14
N GLU A 8 29.81 4.03 -8.43
CA GLU A 8 29.05 2.84 -8.07
C GLU A 8 29.66 2.23 -6.80
N PRO A 9 28.88 2.06 -5.71
CA PRO A 9 29.40 1.48 -4.48
C PRO A 9 29.96 0.06 -4.69
N SER A 10 31.06 -0.23 -4.01
CA SER A 10 31.63 -1.57 -3.90
C SER A 10 31.52 -2.04 -2.45
N LEU A 11 31.03 -3.27 -2.25
CA LEU A 11 30.76 -3.82 -0.93
C LEU A 11 31.67 -5.03 -0.70
N ASP A 12 32.40 -5.07 0.42
CA ASP A 12 33.25 -6.20 0.83
C ASP A 12 32.54 -7.13 1.84
N TYR A 13 31.21 -7.08 1.82
CA TYR A 13 30.29 -7.85 2.65
C TYR A 13 29.01 -8.24 1.89
N VAL A 14 28.25 -9.16 2.48
CA VAL A 14 26.97 -9.64 1.97
C VAL A 14 25.84 -9.13 2.86
N VAL A 15 24.80 -8.61 2.23
CA VAL A 15 23.57 -8.17 2.89
C VAL A 15 22.46 -9.17 2.59
N VAL A 16 21.74 -9.60 3.63
CA VAL A 16 20.58 -10.48 3.49
C VAL A 16 19.36 -9.78 4.08
N LYS A 17 18.30 -9.70 3.27
CA LYS A 17 16.98 -9.25 3.70
C LYS A 17 16.03 -10.43 3.82
N ILE A 18 15.21 -10.47 4.87
CA ILE A 18 14.09 -11.41 5.00
C ILE A 18 12.81 -10.63 5.35
N PRO A 19 11.68 -10.84 4.63
CA PRO A 19 10.41 -10.25 5.03
C PRO A 19 9.85 -10.87 6.33
N ARG A 20 9.06 -10.09 7.07
CA ARG A 20 8.30 -10.52 8.24
C ARG A 20 6.82 -10.67 7.89
N TRP A 21 6.21 -11.77 8.35
CA TRP A 21 4.79 -12.07 8.16
C TRP A 21 4.08 -12.32 9.49
N ASP A 22 2.85 -11.84 9.61
CA ASP A 22 1.94 -12.08 10.74
C ASP A 22 0.64 -12.79 10.30
N LEU A 23 0.73 -13.67 9.28
CA LEU A 23 -0.44 -14.31 8.67
C LEU A 23 -1.23 -15.20 9.64
N LYS A 24 -0.58 -15.72 10.69
CA LYS A 24 -1.22 -16.55 11.73
C LYS A 24 -2.31 -15.81 12.51
N LYS A 25 -2.28 -14.46 12.55
CA LYS A 25 -3.34 -13.64 13.15
C LYS A 25 -4.65 -13.71 12.36
N PHE A 26 -4.58 -14.13 11.09
CA PHE A 26 -5.73 -14.14 10.18
C PHE A 26 -6.08 -15.58 9.76
N THR A 27 -6.97 -16.21 10.51
CA THR A 27 -7.36 -17.64 10.38
C THR A 27 -7.71 -18.12 8.96
N ARG A 28 -8.17 -17.23 8.08
CA ARG A 28 -8.66 -17.54 6.73
C ARG A 28 -7.75 -17.01 5.61
N VAL A 29 -6.68 -16.31 5.96
CA VAL A 29 -5.74 -15.82 4.97
C VAL A 29 -4.80 -16.95 4.60
N SER A 30 -4.64 -17.17 3.29
CA SER A 30 -3.67 -18.14 2.79
C SER A 30 -2.25 -17.71 3.18
N THR A 31 -1.50 -18.64 3.78
CA THR A 31 -0.07 -18.52 4.08
C THR A 31 0.81 -18.58 2.83
N LEU A 32 0.22 -18.95 1.68
CA LEU A 32 0.94 -19.04 0.41
C LEU A 32 1.36 -17.66 -0.09
N LEU A 33 2.58 -17.59 -0.60
CA LEU A 33 3.19 -16.39 -1.14
C LEU A 33 3.04 -16.36 -2.67
N GLY A 34 2.86 -15.15 -3.21
CA GLY A 34 2.71 -14.90 -4.64
C GLY A 34 3.21 -13.51 -4.99
N SER A 35 2.75 -12.95 -6.13
CA SER A 35 3.14 -11.60 -6.57
C SER A 35 2.61 -10.47 -5.69
N ALA A 36 1.51 -10.69 -4.97
CA ALA A 36 0.95 -9.71 -4.05
C ALA A 36 1.65 -9.78 -2.68
N MET A 37 2.24 -8.67 -2.25
CA MET A 37 2.89 -8.55 -0.95
C MET A 37 1.91 -8.74 0.21
N LYS A 38 2.29 -9.60 1.16
CA LYS A 38 1.59 -9.84 2.43
C LYS A 38 2.48 -9.66 3.67
N SER A 39 3.76 -9.31 3.49
CA SER A 39 4.68 -9.02 4.59
C SER A 39 4.29 -7.71 5.26
N VAL A 40 4.55 -7.63 6.57
CA VAL A 40 4.22 -6.47 7.44
C VAL A 40 5.44 -5.67 7.86
N GLY A 41 6.63 -6.13 7.46
CA GLY A 41 7.92 -5.50 7.69
C GLY A 41 9.03 -6.36 7.12
N GLU A 42 10.27 -5.99 7.40
CA GLU A 42 11.45 -6.75 6.98
C GLU A 42 12.63 -6.55 7.91
N VAL A 43 13.59 -7.46 7.79
CA VAL A 43 14.87 -7.39 8.48
C VAL A 43 15.99 -7.37 7.48
N MET A 44 17.09 -6.75 7.86
CA MET A 44 18.34 -6.81 7.14
C MET A 44 19.44 -7.30 8.10
N SER A 45 20.43 -7.98 7.56
CA SER A 45 21.64 -8.34 8.28
C SER A 45 22.85 -8.23 7.36
N ILE A 46 23.99 -7.96 7.97
CA ILE A 46 25.28 -7.90 7.27
C ILE A 46 26.23 -8.96 7.85
N GLY A 47 26.95 -9.63 6.96
CA GLY A 47 28.04 -10.54 7.27
C GLY A 47 29.03 -10.60 6.12
N ARG A 48 30.25 -11.08 6.34
CA ARG A 48 31.25 -11.19 5.24
C ARG A 48 31.09 -12.46 4.41
N THR A 49 30.22 -13.36 4.86
CA THR A 49 29.78 -14.54 4.12
C THR A 49 28.26 -14.57 4.07
N PHE A 50 27.72 -15.26 3.06
CA PHE A 50 26.26 -15.46 2.99
C PHE A 50 25.74 -16.25 4.19
N GLU A 51 26.50 -17.25 4.64
CA GLU A 51 26.22 -18.10 5.80
C GLU A 51 26.07 -17.27 7.08
N GLU A 52 27.00 -16.34 7.32
CA GLU A 52 26.94 -15.42 8.46
C GLU A 52 25.70 -14.52 8.39
N ALA A 53 25.49 -13.88 7.23
CA ALA A 53 24.39 -12.94 7.03
C ALA A 53 23.02 -13.62 7.15
N ILE A 54 22.80 -14.77 6.49
CA ILE A 54 21.50 -15.47 6.51
C ILE A 54 21.11 -15.92 7.92
N GLN A 55 22.06 -16.41 8.73
CA GLN A 55 21.76 -16.83 10.10
C GLN A 55 21.37 -15.64 11.00
N LYS A 56 22.04 -14.49 10.86
CA LYS A 56 21.65 -13.24 11.53
C LYS A 56 20.27 -12.75 11.10
N ALA A 57 19.98 -12.81 9.80
CA ALA A 57 18.67 -12.41 9.27
C ALA A 57 17.56 -13.31 9.82
N ILE A 58 17.75 -14.62 9.86
CA ILE A 58 16.74 -15.56 10.40
C ILE A 58 16.39 -15.23 11.86
N ARG A 59 17.40 -14.94 12.69
CA ARG A 59 17.22 -14.51 14.09
C ARG A 59 16.53 -13.15 14.22
N ALA A 60 16.79 -12.24 13.28
CA ALA A 60 16.18 -10.92 13.26
C ALA A 60 14.65 -10.97 13.08
N VAL A 61 14.15 -11.91 12.26
CA VAL A 61 12.73 -12.01 11.88
C VAL A 61 11.83 -12.26 13.09
N ASP A 62 12.25 -13.13 14.00
CA ASP A 62 11.47 -13.50 15.18
C ASP A 62 12.39 -14.02 16.28
N VAL A 63 12.13 -13.62 17.53
CA VAL A 63 12.93 -14.02 18.70
C VAL A 63 12.92 -15.54 18.95
N SER A 64 11.92 -16.25 18.42
CA SER A 64 11.84 -17.71 18.47
C SER A 64 12.78 -18.41 17.49
N ASN A 65 13.29 -17.71 16.48
CA ASN A 65 14.20 -18.26 15.49
C ASN A 65 15.65 -18.18 15.98
N LEU A 66 16.39 -19.28 15.89
CA LEU A 66 17.76 -19.35 16.40
C LEU A 66 18.84 -19.28 15.30
N GLY A 67 18.45 -19.55 14.06
CA GLY A 67 19.32 -19.70 12.90
C GLY A 67 18.78 -20.74 11.93
N PHE A 68 19.59 -21.16 10.96
CA PHE A 68 19.19 -22.19 10.00
C PHE A 68 19.40 -23.58 10.60
N GLN A 69 18.32 -24.22 11.07
CA GLN A 69 18.35 -25.55 11.69
C GLN A 69 17.00 -26.27 11.57
N GLU A 70 16.97 -27.56 11.95
CA GLU A 70 15.74 -28.33 12.05
C GLU A 70 14.75 -27.70 13.03
N THR A 71 13.48 -27.71 12.66
CA THR A 71 12.37 -27.17 13.45
C THR A 71 11.31 -28.25 13.67
N SER A 72 10.63 -28.21 14.81
CA SER A 72 9.56 -29.14 15.19
C SER A 72 8.24 -28.95 14.43
N ALA A 73 8.23 -28.11 13.39
CA ALA A 73 7.04 -27.78 12.65
C ALA A 73 6.52 -29.00 11.87
N LEU A 74 5.30 -29.44 12.21
CA LEU A 74 4.54 -30.48 11.53
C LEU A 74 4.04 -29.95 10.17
N MET A 75 4.90 -29.96 9.16
CA MET A 75 4.58 -29.53 7.80
C MET A 75 4.89 -30.60 6.76
N SER A 76 4.15 -30.59 5.65
CA SER A 76 4.49 -31.39 4.48
C SER A 76 5.66 -30.73 3.75
N ILE A 77 6.87 -31.28 3.93
CA ILE A 77 8.11 -30.71 3.37
C ILE A 77 7.98 -30.47 1.86
N ASP A 78 7.56 -31.48 1.08
CA ASP A 78 7.50 -31.37 -0.39
C ASP A 78 6.51 -30.30 -0.85
N GLN A 79 5.37 -30.18 -0.16
CA GLN A 79 4.35 -29.17 -0.48
C GLN A 79 4.87 -27.74 -0.25
N GLU A 80 5.52 -27.50 0.88
CA GLU A 80 6.10 -26.20 1.24
C GLU A 80 7.28 -25.80 0.34
N LEU A 81 8.06 -26.78 -0.13
CA LEU A 81 9.12 -26.54 -1.10
C LEU A 81 8.55 -26.13 -2.47
N GLN A 82 7.51 -26.82 -2.94
CA GLN A 82 6.90 -26.57 -4.25
C GLN A 82 6.04 -25.31 -4.27
N THR A 83 5.26 -25.07 -3.21
CA THR A 83 4.32 -23.94 -3.11
C THR A 83 4.80 -23.01 -1.98
N PRO A 84 5.43 -21.86 -2.30
CA PRO A 84 6.08 -21.04 -1.29
C PRO A 84 5.09 -20.49 -0.26
N SER A 85 5.46 -20.56 1.02
CA SER A 85 4.77 -19.93 2.15
C SER A 85 5.76 -19.14 3.03
N ASP A 86 5.27 -18.50 4.08
CA ASP A 86 6.08 -17.88 5.14
C ASP A 86 6.96 -18.91 5.91
N GLN A 87 6.70 -20.21 5.76
CA GLN A 87 7.44 -21.29 6.44
C GLN A 87 8.48 -21.98 5.54
N ARG A 88 8.58 -21.59 4.25
CA ARG A 88 9.43 -22.28 3.27
C ARG A 88 10.90 -22.38 3.68
N MET A 89 11.46 -21.37 4.33
CA MET A 89 12.86 -21.39 4.81
C MET A 89 13.09 -22.55 5.79
N PHE A 90 12.14 -22.77 6.72
CA PHE A 90 12.21 -23.86 7.68
C PHE A 90 11.92 -25.21 7.05
N ALA A 91 11.06 -25.26 6.03
CA ALA A 91 10.86 -26.46 5.21
C ALA A 91 12.16 -26.89 4.51
N ILE A 92 12.94 -25.94 3.98
CA ILE A 92 14.26 -26.22 3.38
C ILE A 92 15.22 -26.77 4.44
N ALA A 93 15.26 -26.18 5.64
CA ALA A 93 16.09 -26.67 6.73
C ALA A 93 15.72 -28.11 7.14
N ASN A 94 14.42 -28.40 7.30
CA ASN A 94 13.92 -29.74 7.62
C ASN A 94 14.20 -30.74 6.48
N ALA A 95 14.07 -30.33 5.21
CA ALA A 95 14.40 -31.17 4.06
C ALA A 95 15.88 -31.58 4.04
N MET A 96 16.77 -30.61 4.24
CA MET A 96 18.22 -30.85 4.29
C MET A 96 18.60 -31.70 5.50
N HIS A 97 17.95 -31.48 6.65
CA HIS A 97 18.10 -32.34 7.82
C HIS A 97 17.65 -33.78 7.53
N SER A 98 16.53 -33.96 6.82
CA SER A 98 15.97 -35.25 6.38
C SER A 98 16.77 -35.92 5.24
N GLY A 99 17.86 -35.30 4.77
CA GLY A 99 18.76 -35.89 3.77
C GLY A 99 18.46 -35.57 2.31
N TYR A 100 17.62 -34.57 2.02
CA TYR A 100 17.35 -34.16 0.64
C TYR A 100 18.61 -33.57 0.00
N SER A 101 18.82 -33.86 -1.29
CA SER A 101 19.89 -33.26 -2.08
C SER A 101 19.56 -31.82 -2.50
N VAL A 102 20.60 -31.05 -2.82
CA VAL A 102 20.47 -29.70 -3.38
C VAL A 102 19.67 -29.74 -4.69
N GLU A 103 19.90 -30.74 -5.52
CA GLU A 103 19.17 -30.97 -6.78
C GLU A 103 17.68 -31.11 -6.56
N LYS A 104 17.26 -31.96 -5.61
CA LYS A 104 15.84 -32.20 -5.31
C LYS A 104 15.17 -30.91 -4.81
N ILE A 105 15.83 -30.18 -3.91
CA ILE A 105 15.28 -28.92 -3.39
C ILE A 105 15.21 -27.86 -4.49
N TRP A 106 16.21 -27.77 -5.37
CA TRP A 106 16.19 -26.87 -6.53
C TRP A 106 15.04 -27.21 -7.50
N GLU A 107 14.79 -28.49 -7.79
CA GLU A 107 13.70 -28.91 -8.66
C GLU A 107 12.34 -28.43 -8.16
N LEU A 108 12.12 -28.52 -6.85
CA LEU A 108 10.88 -28.09 -6.21
C LEU A 108 10.80 -26.57 -6.04
N THR A 109 11.93 -25.92 -5.71
CA THR A 109 11.89 -24.53 -5.25
C THR A 109 12.24 -23.49 -6.31
N LYS A 110 13.06 -23.88 -7.28
CA LYS A 110 13.77 -23.01 -8.23
C LYS A 110 14.70 -21.96 -7.59
N ILE A 111 15.01 -22.08 -6.29
CA ILE A 111 16.05 -21.27 -5.63
C ILE A 111 17.40 -21.71 -6.17
N ASP A 112 18.25 -20.74 -6.54
CA ASP A 112 19.54 -21.04 -7.16
C ASP A 112 20.37 -22.01 -6.32
N LYS A 113 21.04 -22.95 -7.01
CA LYS A 113 21.82 -24.02 -6.37
C LYS A 113 22.91 -23.46 -5.48
N TRP A 114 23.48 -22.29 -5.79
CA TRP A 114 24.49 -21.64 -4.97
C TRP A 114 24.00 -21.42 -3.53
N PHE A 115 22.82 -20.79 -3.37
CA PHE A 115 22.23 -20.56 -2.04
C PHE A 115 21.92 -21.88 -1.33
N LEU A 116 21.33 -22.84 -2.06
CA LEU A 116 20.98 -24.14 -1.50
C LEU A 116 22.22 -24.94 -1.05
N SER A 117 23.34 -24.85 -1.78
CA SER A 117 24.61 -25.46 -1.38
C SER A 117 25.17 -24.83 -0.12
N LYS A 118 25.08 -23.50 0.05
CA LYS A 118 25.50 -22.81 1.28
C LYS A 118 24.64 -23.22 2.49
N LEU A 119 23.32 -23.26 2.31
CA LEU A 119 22.39 -23.73 3.34
C LEU A 119 22.61 -25.20 3.71
N LYS A 120 22.93 -26.05 2.73
CA LYS A 120 23.30 -27.45 2.98
C LYS A 120 24.58 -27.55 3.82
N GLY A 121 25.56 -26.69 3.55
CA GLY A 121 26.77 -26.55 4.36
C GLY A 121 26.44 -26.22 5.83
N LEU A 122 25.54 -25.27 6.08
CA LEU A 122 25.07 -24.96 7.44
C LEU A 122 24.39 -26.15 8.11
N SER A 123 23.50 -26.85 7.39
CA SER A 123 22.82 -28.05 7.91
C SER A 123 23.80 -29.16 8.27
N ASP A 124 24.81 -29.41 7.43
CA ASP A 124 25.81 -30.47 7.67
C ASP A 124 26.76 -30.10 8.80
N PHE A 125 27.16 -28.82 8.87
CA PHE A 125 27.96 -28.31 9.98
C PHE A 125 27.20 -28.42 11.31
N GLY A 126 25.92 -28.04 11.35
CA GLY A 126 25.08 -28.21 12.54
C GLY A 126 25.01 -29.67 13.00
N LYS A 127 24.82 -30.62 12.07
CA LYS A 127 24.86 -32.07 12.37
C LYS A 127 26.20 -32.50 12.97
N LEU A 128 27.32 -32.03 12.41
CA LEU A 128 28.65 -32.31 12.96
C LEU A 128 28.79 -31.79 14.40
N MET A 129 28.34 -30.56 14.66
CA MET A 129 28.44 -29.93 15.98
C MET A 129 27.61 -30.66 17.04
N SER A 130 26.45 -31.20 16.67
CA SER A 130 25.60 -32.01 17.56
C SER A 130 26.22 -33.35 17.97
N THR A 131 27.29 -33.81 17.31
CA THR A 131 28.02 -35.04 17.72
C THR A 131 29.08 -34.78 18.81
N LYS A 132 29.31 -33.52 19.18
CA LYS A 132 30.36 -33.09 20.12
C LYS A 132 29.73 -32.51 21.39
N LYS A 133 30.53 -32.35 22.43
CA LYS A 133 30.19 -31.55 23.62
C LYS A 133 31.05 -30.29 23.64
N VAL A 134 30.59 -29.26 24.36
CA VAL A 134 31.27 -27.95 24.43
C VAL A 134 32.77 -28.06 24.81
N ALA A 135 33.11 -28.94 25.75
CA ALA A 135 34.49 -29.15 26.21
C ALA A 135 35.38 -29.86 25.18
N ASP A 136 34.80 -30.58 24.23
CA ASP A 136 35.50 -31.40 23.23
C ASP A 136 35.66 -30.67 21.88
N VAL A 137 35.21 -29.41 21.78
CA VAL A 137 35.30 -28.60 20.57
C VAL A 137 36.58 -27.76 20.60
N PRO A 138 37.52 -27.99 19.67
CA PRO A 138 38.73 -27.17 19.57
C PRO A 138 38.40 -25.71 19.22
N SER A 139 39.21 -24.76 19.71
CA SER A 139 39.04 -23.32 19.45
C SER A 139 38.87 -22.99 17.97
N ALA A 140 39.64 -23.60 17.07
CA ALA A 140 39.52 -23.38 15.62
C ALA A 140 38.13 -23.78 15.06
N LEU A 141 37.58 -24.90 15.51
CA LEU A 141 36.24 -25.35 15.09
C LEU A 141 35.14 -24.48 15.69
N PHE A 142 35.34 -24.01 16.93
CA PHE A 142 34.43 -23.05 17.56
C PHE A 142 34.41 -21.74 16.77
N ARG A 143 35.58 -21.19 16.43
CA ARG A 143 35.71 -19.98 15.60
C ARG A 143 35.02 -20.15 14.25
N GLN A 144 35.22 -21.28 13.57
CA GLN A 144 34.53 -21.59 12.32
C GLN A 144 33.00 -21.56 12.48
N ALA A 145 32.47 -22.07 13.60
CA ALA A 145 31.03 -21.99 13.86
C ALA A 145 30.54 -20.53 13.95
N LYS A 146 31.33 -19.65 14.57
CA LYS A 146 31.00 -18.22 14.67
C LYS A 146 31.13 -17.50 13.33
N GLU A 147 32.16 -17.82 12.54
CA GLU A 147 32.35 -17.32 11.17
C GLU A 147 31.21 -17.72 10.21
N LEU A 148 30.56 -18.86 10.46
CA LEU A 148 29.35 -19.31 9.76
C LEU A 148 28.05 -18.69 10.32
N GLY A 149 28.13 -17.84 11.35
CA GLY A 149 27.00 -17.12 11.93
C GLY A 149 26.17 -17.89 12.97
N PHE A 150 26.64 -19.02 13.50
CA PHE A 150 25.93 -19.75 14.54
C PHE A 150 25.91 -18.94 15.85
N SER A 151 24.71 -18.74 16.43
CA SER A 151 24.57 -18.06 17.71
C SER A 151 25.00 -18.96 18.87
N ASP A 152 25.39 -18.35 19.98
CA ASP A 152 25.73 -19.04 21.23
C ASP A 152 24.52 -19.86 21.72
N LYS A 153 23.30 -19.35 21.52
CA LYS A 153 22.05 -20.05 21.81
C LYS A 153 21.84 -21.29 20.95
N GLN A 154 22.16 -21.21 19.67
CA GLN A 154 22.04 -22.33 18.74
C GLN A 154 23.05 -23.44 19.07
N LEU A 155 24.30 -23.06 19.33
CA LEU A 155 25.36 -23.98 19.76
C LEU A 155 25.03 -24.63 21.11
N SER A 156 24.35 -23.91 22.01
CA SER A 156 23.95 -24.47 23.31
C SER A 156 22.97 -25.65 23.13
N ILE A 157 22.10 -25.61 22.12
CA ILE A 157 21.20 -26.72 21.79
C ILE A 157 21.99 -27.92 21.27
N PHE A 158 22.91 -27.72 20.34
CA PHE A 158 23.72 -28.80 19.78
C PHE A 158 24.51 -29.54 20.85
N TRP A 159 24.99 -28.83 21.89
CA TRP A 159 25.78 -29.42 22.96
C TRP A 159 24.98 -29.73 24.23
N SER A 160 23.65 -29.62 24.20
CA SER A 160 22.77 -29.84 25.36
C SER A 160 23.21 -29.06 26.61
N THR A 161 23.54 -27.77 26.43
CA THR A 161 23.97 -26.85 27.49
C THR A 161 23.21 -25.52 27.43
N ASN A 162 23.53 -24.59 28.31
CA ASN A 162 22.95 -23.24 28.32
C ASN A 162 23.84 -22.23 27.56
N GLU A 163 23.21 -21.16 27.09
CA GLU A 163 23.84 -20.08 26.30
C GLU A 163 25.00 -19.39 27.03
N GLN A 164 24.92 -19.23 28.35
CA GLN A 164 25.97 -18.59 29.15
C GLN A 164 27.24 -19.44 29.20
N THR A 165 27.12 -20.77 29.31
CA THR A 165 28.25 -21.70 29.26
C THR A 165 28.96 -21.63 27.91
N VAL A 166 28.20 -21.54 26.81
CA VAL A 166 28.74 -21.38 25.46
C VAL A 166 29.50 -20.06 25.33
N ARG A 167 28.89 -18.94 25.75
CA ARG A 167 29.54 -17.63 25.76
C ARG A 167 30.83 -17.65 26.57
N LYS A 168 30.80 -18.23 27.77
CA LYS A 168 31.99 -18.32 28.64
C LYS A 168 33.15 -19.03 27.93
N HIS A 169 32.91 -20.20 27.35
CA HIS A 169 33.95 -20.93 26.60
C HIS A 169 34.43 -20.17 25.36
N ARG A 170 33.51 -19.48 24.66
CA ARG A 170 33.86 -18.62 23.53
C ARG A 170 34.86 -17.52 23.95
N LEU A 171 34.61 -16.88 25.09
CA LEU A 171 35.49 -15.85 25.66
C LEU A 171 36.82 -16.43 26.17
N GLU A 172 36.81 -17.62 26.79
CA GLU A 172 38.04 -18.32 27.23
C GLU A 172 38.97 -18.68 26.06
N TYR A 173 38.43 -18.81 24.85
CA TYR A 173 39.19 -19.01 23.61
C TYR A 173 39.54 -17.71 22.88
N ASP A 174 39.28 -16.54 23.47
CA ASP A 174 39.49 -15.23 22.87
C ASP A 174 38.75 -15.08 21.52
N ILE A 175 37.55 -15.66 21.42
CA ILE A 175 36.70 -15.57 20.21
C ILE A 175 35.66 -14.47 20.42
N MET A 176 35.99 -13.25 20.02
CA MET A 176 35.08 -12.11 19.97
C MET A 176 34.86 -11.66 18.53
N PRO A 177 33.69 -11.11 18.19
CA PRO A 177 33.52 -10.50 16.88
C PRO A 177 34.34 -9.20 16.80
N VAL A 178 34.76 -8.84 15.59
CA VAL A 178 35.34 -7.53 15.28
C VAL A 178 34.27 -6.61 14.68
N VAL A 179 34.49 -5.30 14.75
CA VAL A 179 33.56 -4.29 14.24
C VAL A 179 34.06 -3.75 12.90
N LYS A 180 33.20 -3.78 11.87
CA LYS A 180 33.53 -3.32 10.52
C LYS A 180 32.65 -2.14 10.10
N GLN A 181 33.24 -1.22 9.35
CA GLN A 181 32.54 -0.04 8.82
C GLN A 181 31.89 -0.33 7.46
N ILE A 182 30.76 0.31 7.22
CA ILE A 182 30.12 0.41 5.91
C ILE A 182 30.58 1.71 5.26
N ASP A 183 31.46 1.59 4.25
CA ASP A 183 32.20 2.70 3.67
C ASP A 183 31.83 3.02 2.22
N THR A 184 31.02 2.18 1.57
CA THR A 184 30.62 2.22 0.15
C THR A 184 31.74 1.96 -0.87
N VAL A 185 32.99 1.78 -0.44
CA VAL A 185 34.19 1.71 -1.30
C VAL A 185 35.09 0.51 -1.01
N ALA A 186 34.66 -0.43 -0.17
CA ALA A 186 35.38 -1.68 0.12
C ALA A 186 36.83 -1.47 0.59
N GLY A 187 37.05 -0.48 1.46
CA GLY A 187 38.35 -0.14 2.04
C GLY A 187 39.26 0.70 1.15
N GLU A 188 38.82 1.16 -0.03
CA GLU A 188 39.64 2.01 -0.91
C GLU A 188 39.95 3.39 -0.28
N PHE A 189 38.99 3.94 0.46
CA PHE A 189 39.12 5.20 1.18
C PHE A 189 38.75 5.03 2.66
N PRO A 190 39.41 5.76 3.57
CA PRO A 190 39.03 5.74 4.98
C PRO A 190 37.61 6.28 5.15
N ALA A 191 36.79 5.53 5.87
CA ALA A 191 35.40 5.88 6.15
C ALA A 191 35.31 6.78 7.38
N PHE A 192 34.67 7.93 7.23
CA PHE A 192 34.23 8.75 8.36
C PHE A 192 32.81 8.37 8.83
N THR A 193 32.23 7.32 8.23
CA THR A 193 30.88 6.87 8.54
C THR A 193 30.85 6.09 9.84
N ASN A 194 29.84 6.36 10.64
CA ASN A 194 29.60 5.69 11.92
C ASN A 194 28.70 4.47 11.77
N TYR A 195 28.70 3.86 10.58
CA TYR A 195 27.79 2.79 10.19
C TYR A 195 28.50 1.44 10.27
N LEU A 196 28.06 0.58 11.20
CA LEU A 196 28.85 -0.55 11.70
C LEU A 196 28.06 -1.86 11.66
N TYR A 197 28.77 -2.97 11.50
CA TYR A 197 28.27 -4.32 11.75
C TYR A 197 29.36 -5.17 12.42
N THR A 198 28.97 -6.26 13.09
CA THR A 198 29.94 -7.16 13.73
C THR A 198 30.22 -8.37 12.84
N THR A 199 31.43 -8.92 12.88
CA THR A 199 31.73 -10.16 12.15
C THR A 199 32.85 -10.95 12.81
N TYR A 200 32.79 -12.27 12.68
CA TYR A 200 33.92 -13.13 13.06
C TYR A 200 34.92 -13.34 11.91
N ASN A 201 34.57 -12.95 10.68
CA ASN A 201 35.38 -13.08 9.47
C ASN A 201 36.37 -11.91 9.29
N GLY A 202 37.03 -11.50 10.38
CA GLY A 202 37.96 -10.37 10.39
C GLY A 202 39.05 -10.53 11.43
N THR A 203 40.12 -9.76 11.28
CA THR A 203 41.30 -9.81 12.15
C THR A 203 41.36 -8.66 13.16
N GLU A 204 40.79 -7.50 12.82
CA GLU A 204 40.78 -6.30 13.66
C GLU A 204 39.50 -5.49 13.43
N SER A 205 39.17 -4.60 14.36
CA SER A 205 38.06 -3.65 14.23
C SER A 205 38.51 -2.40 13.46
N ASP A 206 37.61 -1.79 12.69
CA ASP A 206 37.90 -0.58 11.89
C ASP A 206 37.84 0.72 12.70
N ILE A 207 37.42 0.64 13.97
CA ILE A 207 37.23 1.79 14.87
C ILE A 207 37.88 1.54 16.24
N ASP A 208 38.20 2.64 16.93
CA ASP A 208 38.59 2.64 18.34
C ASP A 208 37.36 2.69 19.26
N PHE A 209 37.50 2.29 20.53
CA PHE A 209 36.40 2.19 21.50
C PHE A 209 36.58 3.13 22.71
N ASN A 210 36.75 4.43 22.45
CA ASN A 210 37.05 5.42 23.48
C ASN A 210 35.85 6.27 23.94
N ASP A 211 34.72 6.19 23.22
CA ASP A 211 33.58 7.10 23.42
C ASP A 211 32.74 6.77 24.67
N ASN A 212 32.70 5.51 25.11
CA ASN A 212 31.91 5.03 26.26
C ASN A 212 30.43 5.49 26.19
N GLY A 213 29.86 5.48 24.97
CA GLY A 213 28.54 6.04 24.70
C GLY A 213 27.40 5.35 25.45
N VAL A 214 26.25 6.02 25.52
CA VAL A 214 24.99 5.44 26.01
C VAL A 214 24.37 4.63 24.87
N MET A 215 24.14 3.35 25.13
CA MET A 215 23.53 2.45 24.16
C MET A 215 22.00 2.60 24.18
N VAL A 216 21.39 2.73 23.00
CA VAL A 216 19.94 2.76 22.80
C VAL A 216 19.56 1.57 21.93
N LEU A 217 18.68 0.70 22.44
CA LEU A 217 18.18 -0.46 21.70
C LEU A 217 16.92 -0.07 20.91
N GLY A 218 16.97 -0.23 19.59
CA GLY A 218 15.88 0.15 18.68
C GLY A 218 14.69 -0.80 18.70
N SER A 219 13.73 -0.55 17.80
CA SER A 219 12.46 -1.30 17.70
C SER A 219 12.60 -2.72 17.19
N GLY A 220 13.69 -3.03 16.46
CA GLY A 220 13.78 -4.23 15.65
C GLY A 220 12.75 -4.24 14.51
N VAL A 221 12.39 -5.44 14.07
CA VAL A 221 11.48 -5.67 12.94
C VAL A 221 10.05 -5.17 13.20
N TYR A 222 9.50 -4.45 12.22
CA TYR A 222 8.09 -4.10 12.22
C TYR A 222 7.19 -5.33 12.08
N ARG A 223 6.12 -5.35 12.88
CA ARG A 223 5.09 -6.38 12.94
C ARG A 223 3.79 -5.80 13.47
N ILE A 224 2.69 -6.52 13.38
CA ILE A 224 1.40 -6.05 13.91
C ILE A 224 1.50 -5.93 15.43
N GLY A 225 1.47 -4.68 15.92
CA GLY A 225 1.63 -4.30 17.32
C GLY A 225 2.96 -3.66 17.70
N SER A 226 3.92 -3.60 16.77
CA SER A 226 5.21 -2.92 16.94
C SER A 226 5.71 -2.39 15.59
N SER A 227 5.69 -1.08 15.40
CA SER A 227 5.89 -0.36 14.14
C SER A 227 6.82 0.85 14.36
N VAL A 228 6.58 1.95 13.64
CA VAL A 228 7.40 3.17 13.59
C VAL A 228 7.34 4.04 14.85
N GLU A 229 6.37 3.79 15.72
CA GLU A 229 6.17 4.49 16.99
C GLU A 229 7.37 4.32 17.94
N PHE A 230 7.87 3.09 18.07
CA PHE A 230 9.03 2.73 18.86
C PHE A 230 10.34 3.20 18.20
N ASP A 231 10.38 3.25 16.87
CA ASP A 231 11.49 3.88 16.15
C ASP A 231 11.56 5.37 16.46
N TRP A 232 10.43 6.08 16.40
CA TRP A 232 10.34 7.49 16.79
C TRP A 232 10.81 7.72 18.22
N CYS A 233 10.40 6.87 19.17
CA CYS A 233 10.86 6.96 20.56
C CYS A 233 12.38 6.76 20.70
N SER A 234 12.93 5.82 19.93
CA SER A 234 14.37 5.53 19.93
C SER A 234 15.18 6.69 19.34
N VAL A 235 14.72 7.26 18.22
CA VAL A 235 15.34 8.43 17.57
C VAL A 235 15.29 9.67 18.46
N ARG A 236 14.13 9.96 19.08
CA ARG A 236 14.01 11.10 20.02
C ARG A 236 14.93 10.94 21.24
N THR A 237 15.11 9.72 21.73
CA THR A 237 16.07 9.43 22.80
C THR A 237 17.50 9.73 22.37
N VAL A 238 17.93 9.26 21.20
CA VAL A 238 19.28 9.52 20.68
C VAL A 238 19.52 11.01 20.48
N ARG A 239 18.59 11.72 19.84
CA ARG A 239 18.69 13.18 19.64
C ARG A 239 18.81 13.92 20.98
N THR A 240 17.96 13.58 21.95
CA THR A 240 18.00 14.18 23.29
C THR A 240 19.35 13.94 23.99
N LEU A 241 19.91 12.74 23.87
CA LEU A 241 21.23 12.42 24.43
C LEU A 241 22.33 13.26 23.77
N ARG A 242 22.34 13.33 22.44
CA ARG A 242 23.33 14.10 21.67
C ARG A 242 23.26 15.60 21.96
N ASP A 243 22.05 16.15 22.03
CA ASP A 243 21.81 17.57 22.35
C ASP A 243 22.32 17.93 23.77
N ASN A 244 22.45 16.94 24.65
CA ASN A 244 23.00 17.09 26.01
C ASN A 244 24.45 16.60 26.14
N GLY A 245 25.15 16.40 25.02
CA GLY A 245 26.58 16.10 24.98
C GLY A 245 26.96 14.64 25.25
N PHE A 246 26.00 13.71 25.31
CA PHE A 246 26.30 12.28 25.41
C PHE A 246 26.69 11.72 24.06
N LYS A 247 27.68 10.81 24.06
CA LYS A 247 27.93 9.92 22.94
C LYS A 247 26.87 8.82 22.89
N THR A 248 26.44 8.46 21.69
CA THR A 248 25.30 7.56 21.48
C THR A 248 25.67 6.33 20.64
N VAL A 249 25.21 5.16 21.08
CA VAL A 249 25.36 3.89 20.35
C VAL A 249 23.98 3.32 20.04
N MET A 250 23.53 3.38 18.79
CA MET A 250 22.26 2.79 18.36
C MET A 250 22.48 1.35 17.91
N VAL A 251 21.62 0.43 18.38
CA VAL A 251 21.59 -0.96 17.92
C VAL A 251 20.21 -1.27 17.38
N ASN A 252 20.10 -1.45 16.06
CA ASN A 252 18.86 -1.83 15.38
C ASN A 252 19.16 -2.55 14.06
N TYR A 253 18.19 -3.25 13.49
CA TYR A 253 18.38 -4.10 12.30
C TYR A 253 17.24 -4.02 11.27
N ASN A 254 16.37 -3.03 11.40
CA ASN A 254 15.26 -2.80 10.49
C ASN A 254 15.66 -1.76 9.43
N PRO A 255 15.77 -2.12 8.14
CA PRO A 255 16.28 -1.22 7.10
C PRO A 255 15.31 -0.09 6.72
N GLU A 256 14.07 -0.12 7.21
CA GLU A 256 13.03 0.87 6.89
C GLU A 256 13.09 2.12 7.79
N THR A 257 13.98 2.15 8.78
CA THR A 257 13.85 3.03 9.95
C THR A 257 14.81 4.19 9.96
N VAL A 258 14.39 5.29 10.60
CA VAL A 258 15.25 6.47 10.77
C VAL A 258 16.34 6.17 11.81
N SER A 259 16.08 5.34 12.83
CA SER A 259 17.14 4.94 13.77
C SER A 259 18.30 4.20 13.12
N THR A 260 18.09 3.59 11.94
CA THR A 260 19.15 2.95 11.16
C THR A 260 19.76 3.85 10.07
N ASP A 261 19.48 5.16 10.11
CA ASP A 261 20.27 6.13 9.39
C ASP A 261 21.54 6.47 10.18
N TYR A 262 22.67 6.55 9.49
CA TYR A 262 23.98 6.71 10.12
C TYR A 262 24.24 8.14 10.62
N ASP A 263 23.38 9.10 10.27
CA ASP A 263 23.44 10.49 10.72
C ASP A 263 22.77 10.71 12.09
N GLU A 264 21.91 9.80 12.53
CA GLU A 264 21.15 9.91 13.79
C GLU A 264 21.98 9.64 15.04
N ALA A 265 22.93 8.69 15.01
CA ALA A 265 23.73 8.29 16.16
C ALA A 265 25.25 8.48 15.93
N ASP A 266 26.02 8.65 17.01
CA ASP A 266 27.50 8.68 16.91
C ASP A 266 28.07 7.32 16.49
N ARG A 267 27.38 6.22 16.80
CA ARG A 267 27.69 4.86 16.34
C ARG A 267 26.40 4.11 16.08
N LEU A 268 26.22 3.62 14.86
CA LEU A 268 25.10 2.78 14.47
C LEU A 268 25.59 1.36 14.22
N TYR A 269 25.16 0.42 15.06
CA TYR A 269 25.34 -1.00 14.85
C TYR A 269 24.10 -1.59 14.17
N PHE A 270 24.23 -1.99 12.91
CA PHE A 270 23.19 -2.70 12.17
C PHE A 270 23.19 -4.18 12.54
N GLU A 271 22.69 -4.48 13.74
CA GLU A 271 22.88 -5.77 14.42
C GLU A 271 21.65 -6.27 15.17
N ASN A 272 21.61 -7.59 15.40
CA ASN A 272 20.51 -8.23 16.11
C ASN A 272 20.38 -7.72 17.57
N ILE A 273 19.15 -7.47 18.03
CA ILE A 273 18.86 -7.19 19.44
C ILE A 273 18.66 -8.53 20.18
N THR A 274 19.77 -9.21 20.45
CA THR A 274 19.82 -10.45 21.24
C THR A 274 20.75 -10.29 22.43
N LEU A 275 20.61 -11.16 23.44
CA LEU A 275 21.49 -11.15 24.62
C LEU A 275 22.96 -11.21 24.22
N GLU A 276 23.33 -12.14 23.34
CA GLU A 276 24.70 -12.33 22.85
C GLU A 276 25.27 -11.06 22.20
N THR A 277 24.58 -10.53 21.20
CA THR A 277 25.05 -9.39 20.40
C THR A 277 25.10 -8.10 21.22
N VAL A 278 24.08 -7.84 22.04
CA VAL A 278 24.06 -6.64 22.89
C VAL A 278 25.19 -6.68 23.92
N LEU A 279 25.50 -7.84 24.50
CA LEU A 279 26.63 -7.98 25.42
C LEU A 279 27.98 -7.79 24.71
N ASP A 280 28.14 -8.34 23.49
CA ASP A 280 29.37 -8.18 22.73
C ASP A 280 29.63 -6.68 22.43
N ILE A 281 28.62 -5.96 21.93
CA ILE A 281 28.74 -4.52 21.64
C ILE A 281 28.96 -3.71 22.93
N TYR A 282 28.21 -4.00 23.99
CA TYR A 282 28.34 -3.29 25.27
C TYR A 282 29.75 -3.41 25.87
N GLN A 283 30.36 -4.59 25.75
CA GLN A 283 31.72 -4.85 26.23
C GLN A 283 32.77 -4.19 25.33
N LEU A 284 32.60 -4.25 24.00
CA LEU A 284 33.51 -3.60 23.05
C LEU A 284 33.52 -2.09 23.23
N GLU A 285 32.33 -1.46 23.27
CA GLU A 285 32.17 0.00 23.42
C GLU A 285 32.43 0.52 24.83
N ASN A 286 32.57 -0.38 25.82
CA ASN A 286 32.58 -0.04 27.24
C ASN A 286 31.46 0.96 27.59
N SER A 287 30.24 0.67 27.12
CA SER A 287 29.12 1.61 27.16
C SER A 287 28.78 2.05 28.58
N SER A 288 28.47 3.34 28.76
CA SER A 288 28.18 3.93 30.08
C SER A 288 26.80 3.55 30.66
N GLY A 289 25.94 2.96 29.83
CA GLY A 289 24.66 2.38 30.19
C GLY A 289 23.82 2.01 28.97
N VAL A 290 22.71 1.31 29.19
CA VAL A 290 21.77 0.88 28.14
C VAL A 290 20.36 1.40 28.43
N ILE A 291 19.73 2.03 27.44
CA ILE A 291 18.31 2.38 27.43
C ILE A 291 17.56 1.37 26.57
N LEU A 292 16.62 0.65 27.17
CA LEU A 292 15.82 -0.39 26.52
C LEU A 292 14.31 -0.11 26.49
N SER A 293 13.84 0.91 27.22
CA SER A 293 12.42 1.23 27.40
C SER A 293 11.77 1.93 26.19
N MET A 294 12.48 2.08 25.07
CA MET A 294 12.05 2.85 23.90
C MET A 294 11.77 1.99 22.66
N GLY A 295 12.46 0.85 22.53
CA GLY A 295 12.37 -0.05 21.37
C GLY A 295 11.28 -1.13 21.47
N GLY A 296 10.24 -0.93 22.28
CA GLY A 296 9.15 -1.89 22.40
C GLY A 296 9.53 -3.18 23.15
N GLN A 297 8.91 -4.31 22.76
CA GLN A 297 9.00 -5.55 23.55
C GLN A 297 10.32 -6.31 23.39
N THR A 298 10.96 -6.26 22.22
CA THR A 298 12.20 -7.03 21.95
C THR A 298 13.33 -6.66 22.93
N PRO A 299 13.69 -5.37 23.12
CA PRO A 299 14.65 -4.97 24.14
C PRO A 299 14.19 -5.26 25.58
N ASN A 300 12.88 -5.11 25.85
CA ASN A 300 12.34 -5.32 27.20
C ASN A 300 12.50 -6.77 27.68
N ASN A 301 12.32 -7.74 26.77
CA ASN A 301 12.45 -9.17 27.05
C ASN A 301 13.85 -9.59 27.51
N ILE A 302 14.90 -8.87 27.11
CA ILE A 302 16.29 -9.17 27.46
C ILE A 302 16.81 -8.33 28.64
N SER A 303 15.98 -7.46 29.22
CA SER A 303 16.36 -6.56 30.33
C SER A 303 16.90 -7.30 31.56
N LEU A 304 16.15 -8.30 32.06
CA LEU A 304 16.53 -9.05 33.26
C LEU A 304 17.76 -9.96 33.04
N PRO A 305 17.89 -10.69 31.91
CA PRO A 305 19.14 -11.36 31.55
C PRO A 305 20.36 -10.44 31.49
N LEU A 306 20.24 -9.24 30.90
CA LEU A 306 21.32 -8.25 30.84
C LEU A 306 21.72 -7.77 32.25
N HIS A 307 20.73 -7.47 33.09
CA HIS A 307 20.97 -7.03 34.47
C HIS A 307 21.74 -8.08 35.30
N ARG A 308 21.35 -9.35 35.19
CA ARG A 308 22.04 -10.47 35.86
C ARG A 308 23.49 -10.66 35.42
N LEU A 309 23.85 -10.11 34.27
CA LEU A 309 25.21 -10.10 33.72
C LEU A 309 25.93 -8.75 33.95
N ASN A 310 25.44 -7.96 34.91
CA ASN A 310 26.01 -6.68 35.35
C ASN A 310 26.02 -5.58 34.28
N VAL A 311 25.13 -5.64 33.28
CA VAL A 311 24.91 -4.53 32.36
C VAL A 311 24.17 -3.41 33.09
N LYS A 312 24.67 -2.18 32.97
CA LYS A 312 24.05 -1.01 33.60
C LYS A 312 22.86 -0.53 32.78
N ILE A 313 21.66 -0.90 33.21
CA ILE A 313 20.40 -0.43 32.61
C ILE A 313 20.06 0.96 33.17
N LEU A 314 19.75 1.92 32.29
CA LEU A 314 19.30 3.25 32.66
C LEU A 314 17.76 3.31 32.69
N GLY A 315 17.22 4.02 33.68
CA GLY A 315 15.78 4.10 33.92
C GLY A 315 15.27 3.07 34.93
N THR A 316 14.04 2.61 34.73
CA THR A 316 13.40 1.65 35.64
C THR A 316 14.16 0.33 35.69
N SER A 317 14.31 -0.24 36.90
CA SER A 317 15.10 -1.46 37.08
C SER A 317 14.42 -2.68 36.39
N PRO A 318 15.20 -3.61 35.82
CA PRO A 318 14.65 -4.81 35.18
C PRO A 318 13.81 -5.70 36.11
N GLU A 319 14.04 -5.70 37.42
CA GLU A 319 13.17 -6.37 38.40
C GLU A 319 11.78 -5.74 38.48
N MET A 320 11.70 -4.41 38.36
CA MET A 320 10.43 -3.69 38.37
C MET A 320 9.69 -3.86 37.05
N ILE A 321 10.41 -3.92 35.93
CA ILE A 321 9.86 -4.31 34.63
C ILE A 321 9.24 -5.72 34.72
N ASP A 322 9.97 -6.71 35.23
CA ASP A 322 9.46 -8.07 35.45
C ASP A 322 8.30 -8.11 36.46
N SER A 323 8.30 -7.24 37.47
CA SER A 323 7.20 -7.13 38.42
C SER A 323 5.91 -6.60 37.80
N ALA A 324 6.00 -5.78 36.75
CA ALA A 324 4.85 -5.28 35.99
C ALA A 324 4.38 -6.27 34.92
N GLU A 325 5.29 -6.93 34.20
CA GLU A 325 4.94 -7.90 33.15
C GLU A 325 4.44 -9.23 33.72
N ASN A 326 4.96 -9.65 34.88
CA ASN A 326 4.52 -10.87 35.53
C ASN A 326 3.16 -10.66 36.22
N ARG A 327 2.12 -11.27 35.67
CA ARG A 327 0.74 -11.09 36.13
C ARG A 327 0.52 -11.38 37.62
N TYR A 328 1.21 -12.38 38.19
CA TYR A 328 1.10 -12.68 39.63
C TYR A 328 1.72 -11.59 40.49
N LYS A 329 2.91 -11.12 40.11
CA LYS A 329 3.61 -10.06 40.85
C LYS A 329 2.81 -8.76 40.75
N PHE A 330 2.35 -8.43 39.55
CA PHE A 330 1.57 -7.24 39.29
C PHE A 330 0.23 -7.25 40.05
N SER A 331 -0.54 -8.34 39.97
CA SER A 331 -1.82 -8.46 40.68
C SER A 331 -1.66 -8.29 42.19
N ARG A 332 -0.69 -8.98 42.80
CA ARG A 332 -0.43 -8.86 44.25
C ARG A 332 0.00 -7.45 44.64
N MET A 333 0.75 -6.78 43.77
CA MET A 333 1.14 -5.40 43.97
C MET A 333 -0.09 -4.48 43.96
N LEU A 334 -0.98 -4.62 42.97
CA LEU A 334 -2.22 -3.85 42.87
C LEU A 334 -3.10 -4.02 44.11
N ASP A 335 -3.28 -5.26 44.58
CA ASP A 335 -4.05 -5.56 45.80
C ASP A 335 -3.44 -4.86 47.04
N ARG A 336 -2.11 -4.86 47.16
CA ARG A 336 -1.39 -4.23 48.27
C ARG A 336 -1.53 -2.70 48.27
N ILE A 337 -1.56 -2.08 47.09
CA ILE A 337 -1.67 -0.61 46.96
C ILE A 337 -3.13 -0.13 46.85
N GLY A 338 -4.10 -1.05 46.95
CA GLY A 338 -5.52 -0.73 46.89
C GLY A 338 -5.97 -0.23 45.52
N VAL A 339 -5.38 -0.74 44.43
CA VAL A 339 -5.81 -0.46 43.05
C VAL A 339 -6.55 -1.68 42.51
N ASP A 340 -7.74 -1.43 41.96
CA ASP A 340 -8.66 -2.48 41.54
C ASP A 340 -8.31 -3.02 40.13
N GLN A 341 -8.61 -4.29 39.90
CA GLN A 341 -8.36 -5.03 38.66
C GLN A 341 -9.50 -6.01 38.38
N PRO A 342 -9.72 -6.44 37.13
CA PRO A 342 -10.69 -7.48 36.85
C PRO A 342 -10.33 -8.78 37.57
N GLN A 343 -11.32 -9.47 38.12
CA GLN A 343 -11.11 -10.77 38.76
C GLN A 343 -10.49 -11.75 37.76
N TRP A 344 -9.44 -12.45 38.16
CA TRP A 344 -8.72 -13.35 37.29
C TRP A 344 -8.13 -14.56 38.02
N LYS A 345 -7.86 -15.62 37.27
CA LYS A 345 -7.16 -16.80 37.77
C LYS A 345 -6.41 -17.51 36.64
N GLU A 346 -5.22 -18.02 36.95
CA GLU A 346 -4.52 -18.99 36.10
C GLU A 346 -4.94 -20.40 36.52
N LEU A 347 -5.27 -21.23 35.54
CA LEU A 347 -6.00 -22.48 35.71
C LEU A 347 -5.37 -23.55 34.84
N THR A 348 -5.11 -24.74 35.39
CA THR A 348 -4.52 -25.87 34.67
C THR A 348 -5.54 -26.96 34.33
N SER A 349 -6.77 -26.86 34.83
CA SER A 349 -7.83 -27.84 34.60
C SER A 349 -9.13 -27.21 34.16
N ILE A 350 -9.89 -27.96 33.34
CA ILE A 350 -11.21 -27.54 32.85
C ILE A 350 -12.19 -27.37 34.03
N ASP A 351 -12.14 -28.24 35.04
CA ASP A 351 -13.03 -28.17 36.20
C ASP A 351 -12.79 -26.94 37.06
N GLU A 352 -11.53 -26.55 37.29
CA GLU A 352 -11.23 -25.31 37.98
C GLU A 352 -11.63 -24.08 37.17
N ALA A 353 -11.47 -24.14 35.84
CA ALA A 353 -11.92 -23.08 34.95
C ALA A 353 -13.44 -22.89 35.02
N LYS A 354 -14.22 -23.96 35.04
CA LYS A 354 -15.68 -23.90 35.25
C LYS A 354 -16.03 -23.28 36.59
N LYS A 355 -15.45 -23.77 37.69
CA LYS A 355 -15.69 -23.22 39.05
C LYS A 355 -15.39 -21.72 39.14
N PHE A 356 -14.32 -21.27 38.49
CA PHE A 356 -13.99 -19.85 38.43
C PHE A 356 -15.03 -19.05 37.62
N CYS A 357 -15.40 -19.53 36.43
CA CYS A 357 -16.42 -18.90 35.59
C CYS A 357 -17.80 -18.82 36.28
N ASP A 358 -18.18 -19.84 37.04
CA ASP A 358 -19.43 -19.82 37.82
C ASP A 358 -19.39 -18.75 38.93
N ALA A 359 -18.22 -18.54 39.55
CA ALA A 359 -18.04 -17.54 40.59
C ALA A 359 -18.06 -16.10 40.04
N VAL A 360 -17.41 -15.85 38.89
CA VAL A 360 -17.31 -14.49 38.30
C VAL A 360 -18.42 -14.16 37.31
N SER A 361 -19.20 -15.18 36.90
CA SER A 361 -20.21 -15.16 35.84
C SER A 361 -19.66 -14.81 34.45
N TYR A 362 -20.29 -15.32 33.40
CA TYR A 362 -19.98 -14.95 32.01
C TYR A 362 -20.40 -13.50 31.70
N PRO A 363 -19.81 -12.85 30.68
CA PRO A 363 -18.67 -13.33 29.87
C PRO A 363 -17.32 -13.24 30.58
N VAL A 364 -16.37 -14.04 30.10
CA VAL A 364 -14.96 -14.09 30.53
C VAL A 364 -14.02 -14.02 29.33
N LEU A 365 -12.82 -13.51 29.55
CA LEU A 365 -11.73 -13.47 28.58
C LEU A 365 -10.75 -14.60 28.90
N VAL A 366 -10.47 -15.44 27.91
CA VAL A 366 -9.58 -16.59 28.03
C VAL A 366 -8.32 -16.35 27.21
N ARG A 367 -7.16 -16.49 27.86
CA ARG A 367 -5.83 -16.28 27.26
C ARG A 367 -4.94 -17.50 27.53
N PRO A 368 -4.32 -18.11 26.51
CA PRO A 368 -3.30 -19.13 26.74
C PRO A 368 -2.03 -18.49 27.34
N SER A 369 -1.39 -19.16 28.29
CA SER A 369 -0.22 -18.63 29.02
C SER A 369 1.06 -18.50 28.16
N TYR A 370 1.13 -19.21 27.01
CA TYR A 370 2.33 -19.26 26.17
C TYR A 370 2.37 -18.23 25.02
N VAL A 371 1.38 -17.34 24.92
CA VAL A 371 1.26 -16.38 23.80
C VAL A 371 1.38 -14.91 24.23
N LEU A 372 2.21 -14.18 23.49
CA LEU A 372 2.41 -12.74 23.58
C LEU A 372 1.43 -12.00 22.63
N SER A 373 1.13 -10.74 22.94
CA SER A 373 0.33 -9.83 22.09
C SER A 373 -1.12 -10.25 21.80
N GLY A 374 -1.72 -11.03 22.70
CA GLY A 374 -3.11 -11.45 22.63
C GLY A 374 -3.46 -12.45 21.52
N ALA A 375 -2.45 -13.06 20.89
CA ALA A 375 -2.66 -14.14 19.94
C ALA A 375 -3.46 -15.28 20.59
N ALA A 376 -4.54 -15.70 19.93
CA ALA A 376 -5.49 -16.70 20.40
C ALA A 376 -6.31 -16.33 21.66
N MET A 377 -6.35 -15.05 22.06
CA MET A 377 -7.29 -14.59 23.09
C MET A 377 -8.75 -14.68 22.60
N ASN A 378 -9.67 -15.03 23.50
CA ASN A 378 -11.07 -15.16 23.13
C ASN A 378 -12.02 -14.75 24.26
N THR A 379 -13.12 -14.10 23.90
CA THR A 379 -14.25 -13.81 24.79
C THR A 379 -15.24 -14.96 24.77
N VAL A 380 -15.48 -15.54 25.94
CA VAL A 380 -16.35 -16.69 26.14
C VAL A 380 -17.62 -16.25 26.87
N TYR A 381 -18.78 -16.60 26.33
CA TYR A 381 -20.09 -16.12 26.82
C TYR A 381 -20.93 -17.22 27.49
N SER A 382 -20.52 -18.48 27.40
CA SER A 382 -21.23 -19.61 27.99
C SER A 382 -20.28 -20.74 28.39
N GLU A 383 -20.76 -21.64 29.26
CA GLU A 383 -20.01 -22.85 29.64
C GLU A 383 -19.70 -23.76 28.45
N HIS A 384 -20.63 -23.87 27.50
CA HIS A 384 -20.43 -24.65 26.28
C HIS A 384 -19.31 -24.08 25.41
N ASP A 385 -19.25 -22.75 25.27
CA ASP A 385 -18.17 -22.08 24.54
C ASP A 385 -16.82 -22.28 25.23
N LEU A 386 -16.79 -22.26 26.58
CA LEU A 386 -15.58 -22.51 27.36
C LEU A 386 -15.04 -23.92 27.10
N ALA A 387 -15.91 -24.94 27.18
CA ALA A 387 -15.51 -26.33 26.95
C ALA A 387 -14.96 -26.53 25.53
N ASN A 388 -15.60 -25.95 24.51
CA ASN A 388 -15.13 -26.02 23.13
C ASN A 388 -13.78 -25.33 22.94
N TYR A 389 -13.55 -24.18 23.58
CA TYR A 389 -12.27 -23.48 23.51
C TYR A 389 -11.16 -24.29 24.19
N LEU A 390 -11.39 -24.77 25.41
CA LEU A 390 -10.40 -25.52 26.18
C LEU A 390 -10.04 -26.86 25.51
N ASN A 391 -11.00 -27.57 24.92
CA ASN A 391 -10.74 -28.82 24.20
C ASN A 391 -9.82 -28.59 22.98
N GLN A 392 -10.02 -27.49 22.24
CA GLN A 392 -9.14 -27.14 21.12
C GLN A 392 -7.76 -26.66 21.59
N ALA A 393 -7.70 -25.89 22.67
CA ALA A 393 -6.42 -25.46 23.25
C ALA A 393 -5.61 -26.68 23.75
N ALA A 394 -6.28 -27.67 24.35
CA ALA A 394 -5.67 -28.91 24.84
C ALA A 394 -5.16 -29.83 23.72
N GLU A 395 -5.74 -29.78 22.52
CA GLU A 395 -5.20 -30.48 21.33
C GLU A 395 -3.91 -29.84 20.83
N VAL A 396 -3.71 -28.54 21.05
CA VAL A 396 -2.53 -27.78 20.60
C VAL A 396 -1.40 -27.80 21.64
N SER A 397 -1.72 -27.80 22.94
CA SER A 397 -0.75 -28.06 24.01
C SER A 397 -1.45 -28.51 25.30
N LYS A 398 -1.07 -29.71 25.79
CA LYS A 398 -1.59 -30.27 27.06
C LYS A 398 -0.86 -29.76 28.30
N GLU A 399 0.27 -29.07 28.14
CA GLU A 399 1.23 -28.80 29.22
C GLU A 399 1.21 -27.35 29.73
N HIS A 400 0.33 -26.50 29.21
CA HIS A 400 0.33 -25.06 29.54
C HIS A 400 -0.97 -24.58 30.20
N PRO A 401 -0.89 -23.80 31.29
CA PRO A 401 -2.05 -23.23 31.96
C PRO A 401 -2.81 -22.23 31.09
N VAL A 402 -4.08 -21.99 31.42
CA VAL A 402 -4.92 -20.97 30.78
C VAL A 402 -5.27 -19.90 31.79
N VAL A 403 -5.20 -18.65 31.35
CA VAL A 403 -5.50 -17.48 32.17
C VAL A 403 -6.91 -17.00 31.83
N ILE A 404 -7.81 -16.99 32.82
CA ILE A 404 -9.19 -16.52 32.67
C ILE A 404 -9.40 -15.25 33.47
N THR A 405 -10.05 -14.25 32.85
CA THR A 405 -10.31 -12.94 33.44
C THR A 405 -11.76 -12.52 33.22
N LYS A 406 -12.39 -11.84 34.18
CA LYS A 406 -13.74 -11.31 34.00
C LYS A 406 -13.77 -10.28 32.87
N TYR A 407 -14.63 -10.48 31.88
CA TYR A 407 -14.88 -9.51 30.81
C TYR A 407 -16.00 -8.55 31.21
N ILE A 408 -15.76 -7.25 31.07
CA ILE A 408 -16.68 -6.19 31.53
C ILE A 408 -17.32 -5.54 30.31
N GLU A 409 -18.55 -5.92 30.01
CA GLU A 409 -19.26 -5.43 28.84
C GLU A 409 -19.66 -3.96 28.94
N GLY A 410 -19.54 -3.25 27.82
CA GLY A 410 -19.97 -1.86 27.67
C GLY A 410 -19.14 -0.87 28.45
N ALA A 411 -17.97 -1.27 28.94
CA ALA A 411 -17.03 -0.39 29.60
C ALA A 411 -16.16 0.34 28.58
N LYS A 412 -15.76 1.57 28.92
CA LYS A 412 -14.80 2.33 28.13
C LYS A 412 -13.38 1.85 28.43
N GLU A 413 -12.55 1.86 27.41
CA GLU A 413 -11.12 1.64 27.57
C GLU A 413 -10.39 2.98 27.49
N ILE A 414 -9.40 3.15 28.35
CA ILE A 414 -8.68 4.41 28.54
C ILE A 414 -7.19 4.11 28.55
N GLU A 415 -6.43 4.91 27.81
CA GLU A 415 -4.98 4.80 27.71
C GLU A 415 -4.35 5.95 28.49
N MET A 416 -3.43 5.63 29.40
CA MET A 416 -2.70 6.60 30.22
C MET A 416 -1.21 6.49 29.91
N ASP A 417 -0.65 7.51 29.27
CA ASP A 417 0.79 7.64 29.04
C ASP A 417 1.39 8.56 30.09
N ALA A 418 2.44 8.10 30.77
CA ALA A 418 3.06 8.84 31.86
C ALA A 418 4.58 8.69 31.87
N VAL A 419 5.24 9.66 32.51
CA VAL A 419 6.67 9.67 32.79
C VAL A 419 6.85 9.87 34.28
N ALA A 420 7.72 9.05 34.88
CA ALA A 420 8.06 9.16 36.29
C ALA A 420 9.57 9.29 36.52
N ARG A 421 9.94 9.81 37.68
CA ARG A 421 11.31 9.85 38.20
C ARG A 421 11.30 9.39 39.66
N ASN A 422 12.02 8.31 39.96
CA ASN A 422 12.05 7.69 41.29
C ASN A 422 10.64 7.43 41.86
N GLY A 423 9.76 6.90 41.00
CA GLY A 423 8.36 6.62 41.32
C GLY A 423 7.43 7.84 41.35
N THR A 424 7.95 9.07 41.31
CA THR A 424 7.13 10.28 41.26
C THR A 424 6.72 10.57 39.81
N MET A 425 5.42 10.65 39.54
CA MET A 425 4.87 10.99 38.21
C MET A 425 5.10 12.48 37.88
N ILE A 426 5.89 12.75 36.84
CA ILE A 426 6.36 14.09 36.43
C ILE A 426 5.74 14.61 35.13
N GLY A 427 4.94 13.79 34.45
CA GLY A 427 4.17 14.18 33.26
C GLY A 427 3.23 13.05 32.87
N HIS A 428 2.00 13.39 32.43
CA HIS A 428 1.02 12.39 32.02
C HIS A 428 -0.04 12.95 31.10
N PHE A 429 -0.67 12.08 30.32
CA PHE A 429 -1.82 12.39 29.47
C PHE A 429 -2.75 11.18 29.36
N ILE A 430 -4.05 11.46 29.42
CA ILE A 430 -5.11 10.45 29.36
C ILE A 430 -5.79 10.54 27.99
N SER A 431 -5.80 9.45 27.23
CA SER A 431 -6.52 9.32 25.96
C SER A 431 -7.72 8.40 26.10
N GLU A 432 -8.84 8.77 25.47
CA GLU A 432 -10.08 7.99 25.47
C GLU A 432 -10.22 7.17 24.19
N HIS A 433 -10.60 5.90 24.30
CA HIS A 433 -10.98 5.09 23.14
C HIS A 433 -12.41 5.43 22.70
N VAL A 434 -12.66 5.46 21.39
CA VAL A 434 -14.04 5.54 20.86
C VAL A 434 -14.74 4.20 21.05
N GLU A 435 -14.06 3.11 20.75
CA GLU A 435 -14.56 1.74 20.90
C GLU A 435 -14.61 1.36 22.39
N ASN A 436 -15.59 0.52 22.76
CA ASN A 436 -15.62 -0.08 24.09
C ASN A 436 -14.51 -1.12 24.25
N ALA A 437 -14.17 -1.42 25.51
CA ALA A 437 -13.25 -2.50 25.86
C ALA A 437 -13.64 -3.81 25.17
N GLY A 438 -12.66 -4.48 24.57
CA GLY A 438 -12.85 -5.66 23.71
C GLY A 438 -12.38 -5.46 22.27
N VAL A 439 -12.15 -4.21 21.86
CA VAL A 439 -11.29 -3.87 20.72
C VAL A 439 -9.91 -3.56 21.26
N HIS A 440 -8.90 -4.25 20.77
CA HIS A 440 -7.51 -4.04 21.21
C HIS A 440 -7.07 -2.59 21.01
N SER A 441 -6.36 -1.98 21.97
CA SER A 441 -5.92 -0.58 21.95
C SER A 441 -5.27 -0.13 20.64
N GLY A 442 -4.40 -0.97 20.06
CA GLY A 442 -3.80 -0.71 18.73
C GLY A 442 -4.80 -0.54 17.58
N ASP A 443 -5.93 -1.26 17.63
CA ASP A 443 -7.03 -1.19 16.65
C ASP A 443 -8.11 -0.18 17.06
N ALA A 444 -7.95 0.50 18.20
CA ALA A 444 -8.87 1.51 18.67
C ALA A 444 -8.54 2.89 18.09
N THR A 445 -9.59 3.70 18.01
CA THR A 445 -9.53 5.12 17.72
C THR A 445 -9.34 5.87 19.03
N LEU A 446 -8.28 6.70 19.12
CA LEU A 446 -7.95 7.45 20.33
C LEU A 446 -8.33 8.93 20.19
N ILE A 447 -8.85 9.52 21.25
CA ILE A 447 -9.16 10.95 21.37
C ILE A 447 -8.32 11.56 22.48
N GLN A 448 -7.61 12.65 22.16
CA GLN A 448 -6.78 13.41 23.09
C GLN A 448 -7.09 14.92 22.95
N PRO A 449 -7.43 15.65 24.03
CA PRO A 449 -7.78 15.17 25.38
C PRO A 449 -9.12 14.41 25.41
N PRO A 450 -9.44 13.66 26.48
CA PRO A 450 -10.64 12.84 26.55
C PRO A 450 -11.90 13.74 26.60
N GLN A 451 -13.01 13.28 26.02
CA GLN A 451 -14.18 14.14 25.78
C GLN A 451 -15.42 13.69 26.54
N ASP A 452 -15.54 12.39 26.82
CA ASP A 452 -16.72 11.81 27.44
C ASP A 452 -16.37 11.11 28.78
N LEU A 453 -15.32 11.57 29.48
CA LEU A 453 -14.92 11.08 30.80
C LEU A 453 -15.32 12.07 31.91
N ASP A 454 -15.92 11.55 32.98
CA ASP A 454 -16.24 12.33 34.18
C ASP A 454 -14.96 12.75 34.92
N ALA A 455 -14.96 13.95 35.51
CA ALA A 455 -13.80 14.46 36.26
C ALA A 455 -13.37 13.54 37.42
N GLU A 456 -14.32 12.85 38.05
CA GLU A 456 -14.03 11.87 39.11
C GLU A 456 -13.33 10.62 38.56
N THR A 457 -13.74 10.14 37.38
CA THR A 457 -13.06 9.03 36.68
C THR A 457 -11.61 9.42 36.36
N VAL A 458 -11.39 10.62 35.82
CA VAL A 458 -10.05 11.16 35.53
C VAL A 458 -9.19 11.20 36.79
N ARG A 459 -9.70 11.77 37.89
CA ARG A 459 -9.00 11.84 39.18
C ARG A 459 -8.59 10.46 39.70
N ARG A 460 -9.48 9.47 39.61
CA ARG A 460 -9.18 8.09 40.05
C ARG A 460 -8.08 7.45 39.20
N ILE A 461 -8.06 7.71 37.88
CA ILE A 461 -7.03 7.21 36.97
C ILE A 461 -5.67 7.80 37.32
N GLU A 462 -5.59 9.12 37.55
CA GLU A 462 -4.37 9.80 37.98
C GLU A 462 -3.85 9.24 39.32
N GLU A 463 -4.74 9.06 40.31
CA GLU A 463 -4.38 8.50 41.62
C GLU A 463 -3.84 7.07 41.50
N ALA A 464 -4.52 6.20 40.74
CA ALA A 464 -4.08 4.84 40.50
C ALA A 464 -2.72 4.80 39.77
N THR A 465 -2.54 5.68 38.76
CA THR A 465 -1.31 5.77 37.98
C THR A 465 -0.12 6.22 38.82
N LYS A 466 -0.34 7.19 39.73
CA LYS A 466 0.66 7.62 40.70
C LYS A 466 1.05 6.49 41.66
N LYS A 467 0.07 5.79 42.24
CA LYS A 467 0.33 4.65 43.15
C LYS A 467 1.12 3.53 42.47
N ILE A 468 0.79 3.22 41.22
CA ILE A 468 1.51 2.20 40.43
C ILE A 468 2.94 2.67 40.13
N GLY A 469 3.12 3.93 39.71
CA GLY A 469 4.43 4.52 39.47
C GLY A 469 5.34 4.47 40.70
N GLU A 470 4.80 4.83 41.87
CA GLU A 470 5.50 4.77 43.16
C GLU A 470 5.85 3.33 43.55
N ALA A 471 4.90 2.39 43.41
CA ALA A 471 5.08 1.00 43.81
C ALA A 471 6.12 0.25 42.97
N LEU A 472 6.23 0.59 41.69
CA LEU A 472 7.22 0.06 40.75
C LEU A 472 8.51 0.90 40.72
N ASN A 473 8.60 1.98 41.50
CA ASN A 473 9.73 2.91 41.51
C ASN A 473 10.17 3.34 40.09
N ILE A 474 9.21 3.71 39.24
CA ILE A 474 9.43 3.95 37.82
C ILE A 474 10.33 5.18 37.61
N THR A 475 11.30 5.05 36.71
CA THR A 475 12.10 6.17 36.19
C THR A 475 12.17 6.06 34.67
N GLY A 476 11.50 6.96 33.96
CA GLY A 476 11.31 6.89 32.51
C GLY A 476 9.84 6.73 32.12
N PRO A 477 9.56 6.24 30.90
CA PRO A 477 8.21 6.17 30.37
C PRO A 477 7.48 4.92 30.87
N TYR A 478 6.18 5.05 31.06
CA TYR A 478 5.28 3.92 31.31
C TYR A 478 3.86 4.23 30.81
N ASN A 479 3.10 3.17 30.58
CA ASN A 479 1.73 3.24 30.09
C ASN A 479 0.84 2.31 30.91
N ILE A 480 -0.40 2.74 31.15
CA ILE A 480 -1.39 1.93 31.87
C ILE A 480 -2.70 1.97 31.09
N GLN A 481 -3.29 0.80 30.90
CA GLN A 481 -4.62 0.67 30.30
C GLN A 481 -5.65 0.44 31.39
N PHE A 482 -6.73 1.22 31.34
CA PHE A 482 -7.84 1.16 32.29
C PHE A 482 -9.14 0.80 31.61
N ILE A 483 -10.02 0.13 32.35
CA ILE A 483 -11.43 -0.02 32.03
C ILE A 483 -12.20 0.90 32.97
N ALA A 484 -13.11 1.72 32.42
CA ALA A 484 -14.00 2.58 33.18
C ALA A 484 -15.47 2.25 32.90
N LYS A 485 -16.25 2.05 33.96
CA LYS A 485 -17.70 1.85 33.89
C LYS A 485 -18.36 2.38 35.16
N ASP A 486 -19.41 3.19 35.01
CA ASP A 486 -20.16 3.76 36.14
C ASP A 486 -19.26 4.47 37.17
N ASN A 487 -18.25 5.23 36.71
CA ASN A 487 -17.18 5.85 37.50
C ASN A 487 -16.19 4.91 38.22
N ASP A 488 -16.39 3.59 38.14
CA ASP A 488 -15.42 2.60 38.61
C ASP A 488 -14.34 2.34 37.57
N ILE A 489 -13.10 2.32 38.05
CA ILE A 489 -11.91 2.07 37.23
C ILE A 489 -11.27 0.75 37.63
N LYS A 490 -10.77 0.01 36.64
CA LYS A 490 -9.98 -1.21 36.85
C LYS A 490 -8.79 -1.22 35.91
N VAL A 491 -7.63 -1.62 36.42
CA VAL A 491 -6.40 -1.73 35.63
C VAL A 491 -6.43 -3.00 34.79
N ILE A 492 -6.12 -2.89 33.50
CA ILE A 492 -5.92 -4.03 32.60
C ILE A 492 -4.48 -4.51 32.71
N GLU A 493 -3.53 -3.63 32.39
CA GLU A 493 -2.10 -3.90 32.36
C GLU A 493 -1.30 -2.60 32.55
N CYS A 494 -0.03 -2.76 32.95
CA CYS A 494 0.95 -1.68 33.00
C CYS A 494 2.18 -2.08 32.20
N ASN A 495 2.54 -1.25 31.23
CA ASN A 495 3.74 -1.39 30.41
C ASN A 495 4.80 -0.41 30.91
N VAL A 496 5.88 -0.91 31.53
CA VAL A 496 6.99 -0.08 32.05
C VAL A 496 7.98 0.23 30.92
N ARG A 497 7.47 0.89 29.88
CA ARG A 497 8.18 1.32 28.69
C ARG A 497 7.34 2.36 27.94
N ALA A 498 7.91 2.97 26.90
CA ALA A 498 7.13 3.73 25.93
C ALA A 498 6.03 2.85 25.32
N SER A 499 4.87 3.45 25.10
CA SER A 499 3.75 2.85 24.36
C SER A 499 3.72 3.39 22.93
N ARG A 500 2.84 2.80 22.11
CA ARG A 500 2.63 3.25 20.73
C ARG A 500 1.99 4.63 20.63
N SER A 501 1.30 5.11 21.67
CA SER A 501 0.59 6.39 21.68
C SER A 501 1.50 7.57 22.08
N PHE A 502 2.71 7.34 22.59
CA PHE A 502 3.65 8.43 22.94
C PHE A 502 3.90 9.44 21.81
N PRO A 503 4.14 9.03 20.54
CA PRO A 503 4.28 9.99 19.44
C PRO A 503 3.01 10.80 19.19
N PHE A 504 1.83 10.16 19.25
CA PHE A 504 0.54 10.81 19.09
C PHE A 504 0.31 11.86 20.18
N VAL A 505 0.42 11.46 21.45
CA VAL A 505 0.24 12.35 22.61
C VAL A 505 1.24 13.51 22.56
N SER A 506 2.51 13.23 22.25
CA SER A 506 3.54 14.27 22.21
C SER A 506 3.26 15.32 21.12
N LYS A 507 2.80 14.89 19.95
CA LYS A 507 2.44 15.80 18.85
C LYS A 507 1.16 16.59 19.13
N VAL A 508 0.15 15.98 19.77
CA VAL A 508 -1.10 16.69 20.10
C VAL A 508 -0.86 17.76 21.16
N THR A 509 -0.06 17.45 22.18
CA THR A 509 0.12 18.31 23.35
C THR A 509 1.26 19.32 23.18
N GLY A 510 2.16 19.08 22.22
CA GLY A 510 3.40 19.83 22.03
C GLY A 510 4.47 19.55 23.09
N VAL A 511 4.26 18.53 23.92
CA VAL A 511 5.21 18.11 24.96
C VAL A 511 5.91 16.84 24.51
N ASP A 512 7.23 16.89 24.36
CA ASP A 512 8.02 15.68 24.08
C ASP A 512 8.18 14.83 25.34
N LEU A 513 7.30 13.85 25.50
CA LEU A 513 7.36 12.90 26.62
C LEU A 513 8.61 12.02 26.60
N ILE A 514 9.18 11.76 25.42
CA ILE A 514 10.38 10.95 25.28
C ILE A 514 11.59 11.75 25.74
N GLU A 515 11.69 13.02 25.37
CA GLU A 515 12.72 13.92 25.91
C GLU A 515 12.65 13.99 27.45
N LEU A 516 11.45 14.18 28.01
CA LEU A 516 11.22 14.20 29.46
C LEU A 516 11.67 12.88 30.11
N ALA A 517 11.31 11.75 29.51
CA ALA A 517 11.68 10.42 29.99
C ALA A 517 13.19 10.16 29.89
N THR A 518 13.83 10.51 28.78
CA THR A 518 15.28 10.38 28.58
C THR A 518 16.04 11.20 29.62
N LYS A 519 15.64 12.45 29.86
CA LYS A 519 16.23 13.30 30.91
C LYS A 519 16.06 12.70 32.30
N ALA A 520 14.90 12.12 32.60
CA ALA A 520 14.66 11.44 33.88
C ALA A 520 15.59 10.23 34.08
N MET A 521 15.76 9.39 33.04
CA MET A 521 16.60 8.18 33.08
C MET A 521 18.10 8.48 33.18
N THR A 522 18.57 9.58 32.61
CA THR A 522 19.99 9.99 32.64
C THR A 522 20.34 10.94 33.78
N GLY A 523 19.34 11.40 34.54
CA GLY A 523 19.53 12.34 35.65
C GLY A 523 19.78 13.78 35.21
N LEU A 524 19.49 14.12 33.95
CA LEU A 524 19.60 15.47 33.44
C LEU A 524 18.59 16.43 34.10
N PRO A 525 18.87 17.74 34.14
CA PRO A 525 17.89 18.75 34.53
C PRO A 525 16.65 18.70 33.63
N LEU A 526 15.47 18.72 34.25
CA LEU A 526 14.19 18.72 33.55
C LEU A 526 13.18 19.60 34.30
N GLN A 527 12.15 20.04 33.60
CA GLN A 527 10.97 20.67 34.18
C GLN A 527 9.87 19.62 34.29
N GLU A 528 9.38 19.37 35.51
CA GLU A 528 8.19 18.54 35.72
C GLU A 528 6.97 19.28 35.20
N TYR A 529 6.05 18.56 34.54
CA TYR A 529 4.85 19.10 33.90
C TYR A 529 5.17 20.31 33.01
N PRO A 530 5.97 20.12 31.93
CA PRO A 530 6.25 21.20 31.00
C PRO A 530 4.93 21.75 30.40
N PRO A 531 4.88 23.05 30.09
CA PRO A 531 3.66 23.68 29.60
C PRO A 531 3.23 23.08 28.25
N VAL A 532 1.95 22.78 28.12
CA VAL A 532 1.35 22.35 26.86
C VAL A 532 1.22 23.53 25.89
N THR A 533 1.52 23.32 24.61
CA THR A 533 1.38 24.36 23.57
C THR A 533 0.08 24.21 22.76
N MET A 534 -0.85 23.39 23.27
CA MET A 534 -2.11 23.09 22.62
C MET A 534 -3.01 24.34 22.54
N PRO A 535 -3.52 24.71 21.35
CA PRO A 535 -4.48 25.81 21.21
C PRO A 535 -5.79 25.55 21.97
N ALA A 536 -6.56 26.62 22.22
CA ALA A 536 -7.93 26.47 22.72
C ALA A 536 -8.80 25.75 21.67
N ASP A 537 -9.74 24.92 22.15
CA ASP A 537 -10.59 24.07 21.30
C ASP A 537 -9.77 23.26 20.29
N TYR A 538 -8.84 22.44 20.78
CA TYR A 538 -7.97 21.62 19.95
C TYR A 538 -8.02 20.17 20.42
N ILE A 539 -8.33 19.27 19.48
CA ILE A 539 -8.46 17.84 19.74
C ILE A 539 -7.67 17.08 18.67
N GLY A 540 -6.85 16.14 19.11
CA GLY A 540 -6.25 15.12 18.26
C GLY A 540 -7.10 13.86 18.25
N VAL A 541 -7.25 13.26 17.08
CA VAL A 541 -7.86 11.94 16.93
C VAL A 541 -6.94 11.05 16.11
N LYS A 542 -6.59 9.89 16.68
CA LYS A 542 -5.84 8.82 16.00
C LYS A 542 -6.82 7.74 15.54
N VAL A 543 -6.75 7.35 14.27
CA VAL A 543 -7.53 6.28 13.64
C VAL A 543 -6.56 5.17 13.18
N PRO A 544 -6.87 3.88 13.41
CA PRO A 544 -6.06 2.76 12.94
C PRO A 544 -6.13 2.57 11.40
N GLN A 545 -5.01 2.16 10.80
CA GLN A 545 -4.93 1.74 9.40
C GLN A 545 -4.95 0.22 9.29
N PHE A 546 -5.81 -0.33 8.42
CA PHE A 546 -5.90 -1.77 8.18
C PHE A 546 -5.48 -2.15 6.76
N SER A 547 -4.93 -3.36 6.62
CA SER A 547 -4.49 -3.94 5.34
C SER A 547 -5.42 -5.06 4.81
N PHE A 548 -6.71 -5.03 5.18
CA PHE A 548 -7.67 -6.07 4.81
C PHE A 548 -7.83 -6.28 3.30
N SER A 549 -7.57 -5.26 2.46
CA SER A 549 -7.60 -5.38 1.00
C SER A 549 -6.48 -6.25 0.43
N ARG A 550 -5.32 -6.31 1.12
CA ARG A 550 -4.18 -7.15 0.73
C ARG A 550 -4.28 -8.57 1.30
N LEU A 551 -5.03 -8.73 2.38
CA LEU A 551 -5.20 -9.99 3.11
C LEU A 551 -6.49 -10.69 2.67
N SER A 552 -6.48 -11.24 1.45
CA SER A 552 -7.62 -12.00 0.93
C SER A 552 -7.96 -13.17 1.87
N GLY A 553 -9.25 -13.28 2.21
CA GLY A 553 -9.76 -14.21 3.20
C GLY A 553 -9.86 -13.66 4.64
N ALA A 554 -9.19 -12.55 4.98
CA ALA A 554 -9.35 -11.94 6.30
C ALA A 554 -10.77 -11.43 6.51
N ASP A 555 -11.35 -11.68 7.68
CA ASP A 555 -12.60 -11.04 8.11
C ASP A 555 -12.28 -9.62 8.61
N PRO A 556 -12.81 -8.56 7.97
CA PRO A 556 -12.50 -7.19 8.35
C PRO A 556 -13.33 -6.76 9.58
N VAL A 557 -13.04 -7.36 10.73
CA VAL A 557 -13.67 -7.08 12.03
C VAL A 557 -12.58 -6.95 13.09
N THR A 558 -12.73 -5.94 13.95
CA THR A 558 -11.85 -5.71 15.11
C THR A 558 -12.23 -6.61 16.28
N GLY A 559 -11.25 -7.03 17.08
CA GLY A 559 -11.48 -7.81 18.29
C GLY A 559 -10.37 -7.62 19.32
N VAL A 560 -10.21 -8.60 20.21
CA VAL A 560 -9.21 -8.58 21.30
C VAL A 560 -7.78 -8.79 20.81
N GLU A 561 -7.60 -9.28 19.58
CA GLU A 561 -6.29 -9.40 18.92
C GLU A 561 -6.13 -8.27 17.90
N MET A 562 -5.00 -7.57 17.98
CA MET A 562 -4.68 -6.45 17.08
C MET A 562 -4.44 -6.91 15.64
N ALA A 563 -5.06 -6.21 14.69
CA ALA A 563 -4.98 -6.47 13.25
C ALA A 563 -4.49 -5.27 12.42
N SER A 564 -4.49 -4.05 12.96
CA SER A 564 -4.03 -2.84 12.28
C SER A 564 -2.54 -2.87 11.98
N THR A 565 -2.15 -2.26 10.85
CA THR A 565 -0.78 -2.22 10.34
C THR A 565 -0.14 -0.85 10.47
N GLY A 566 -0.87 0.13 10.99
CA GLY A 566 -0.41 1.50 11.15
C GLY A 566 -1.52 2.39 11.71
N GLU A 567 -1.30 3.70 11.68
CA GLU A 567 -2.22 4.70 12.22
C GLU A 567 -2.09 6.04 11.50
N VAL A 568 -3.17 6.81 11.57
CA VAL A 568 -3.22 8.20 11.10
C VAL A 568 -3.77 9.06 12.22
N ALA A 569 -3.14 10.21 12.48
CA ALA A 569 -3.64 11.18 13.43
C ALA A 569 -3.91 12.51 12.74
N CYS A 570 -5.05 13.12 13.04
CA CYS A 570 -5.39 14.47 12.59
C CYS A 570 -5.89 15.32 13.76
N PHE A 571 -5.87 16.62 13.54
CA PHE A 571 -6.29 17.62 14.50
C PHE A 571 -7.61 18.26 14.06
N GLY A 572 -8.30 18.91 14.98
CA GLY A 572 -9.53 19.63 14.70
C GLY A 572 -10.06 20.36 15.92
N ARG A 573 -11.07 21.20 15.73
CA ARG A 573 -11.68 21.97 16.83
C ARG A 573 -12.58 21.14 17.72
N THR A 574 -13.14 20.09 17.15
CA THR A 574 -13.98 19.12 17.84
C THR A 574 -13.50 17.71 17.53
N LYS A 575 -13.86 16.74 18.39
CA LYS A 575 -13.58 15.31 18.13
C LYS A 575 -14.14 14.83 16.80
N TYR A 576 -15.26 15.40 16.35
CA TYR A 576 -15.92 15.01 15.10
C TYR A 576 -15.15 15.49 13.86
N GLU A 577 -14.63 16.72 13.89
CA GLU A 577 -13.82 17.28 12.81
C GLU A 577 -12.50 16.50 12.67
N ALA A 578 -11.79 16.34 13.78
CA ALA A 578 -10.53 15.60 13.84
C ALA A 578 -10.72 14.13 13.41
N TYR A 579 -11.78 13.47 13.89
CA TYR A 579 -12.12 12.10 13.49
C TYR A 579 -12.40 11.98 12.00
N MET A 580 -13.16 12.92 11.41
CA MET A 580 -13.46 12.88 9.98
C MET A 580 -12.21 13.05 9.12
N LYS A 581 -11.34 14.01 9.48
CA LYS A 581 -10.05 14.24 8.82
C LYS A 581 -9.15 13.00 8.92
N ALA A 582 -9.01 12.43 10.12
CA ALA A 582 -8.21 11.22 10.35
C ALA A 582 -8.74 10.03 9.56
N LEU A 583 -10.07 9.83 9.55
CA LEU A 583 -10.70 8.73 8.85
C LEU A 583 -10.50 8.86 7.33
N VAL A 584 -10.72 10.03 6.75
CA VAL A 584 -10.49 10.28 5.30
C VAL A 584 -9.02 10.05 4.93
N ALA A 585 -8.09 10.44 5.80
CA ALA A 585 -6.66 10.26 5.58
C ALA A 585 -6.21 8.77 5.60
N THR A 586 -7.02 7.86 6.16
CA THR A 586 -6.79 6.40 6.00
C THR A 586 -7.13 5.84 4.61
N GLY A 587 -7.70 6.70 3.74
CA GLY A 587 -8.26 6.32 2.44
C GLY A 587 -9.77 6.05 2.47
N PHE A 588 -10.44 6.29 3.60
CA PHE A 588 -11.89 6.15 3.72
C PHE A 588 -12.61 7.20 2.87
N ARG A 589 -13.60 6.76 2.08
CA ARG A 589 -14.42 7.65 1.25
C ARG A 589 -15.73 7.96 1.97
N LEU A 590 -16.06 9.24 2.12
CA LEU A 590 -17.34 9.65 2.71
C LEU A 590 -18.51 9.26 1.79
N PRO A 591 -19.66 8.84 2.35
CA PRO A 591 -20.81 8.44 1.55
C PRO A 591 -21.43 9.63 0.81
N LYS A 592 -21.79 9.43 -0.46
CA LYS A 592 -22.49 10.46 -1.26
C LYS A 592 -23.99 10.43 -1.02
N LYS A 593 -24.62 9.25 -1.07
CA LYS A 593 -26.08 9.11 -0.97
C LYS A 593 -26.56 7.79 -0.40
N ASN A 594 -26.00 6.65 -0.81
CA ASN A 594 -26.56 5.33 -0.52
C ASN A 594 -25.82 4.65 0.63
N ILE A 595 -26.52 4.36 1.73
CA ILE A 595 -25.93 3.74 2.93
C ILE A 595 -26.64 2.41 3.20
N LEU A 596 -25.88 1.33 3.32
CA LEU A 596 -26.39 0.01 3.69
C LEU A 596 -26.18 -0.26 5.18
N LEU A 597 -27.23 -0.73 5.84
CA LEU A 597 -27.28 -1.03 7.27
C LEU A 597 -27.56 -2.52 7.49
N SER A 598 -26.69 -3.19 8.22
CA SER A 598 -26.92 -4.57 8.66
C SER A 598 -26.49 -4.68 10.12
N ILE A 599 -27.48 -4.63 11.02
CA ILE A 599 -27.26 -4.53 12.46
C ILE A 599 -27.83 -5.79 13.12
N GLY A 600 -26.96 -6.58 13.72
CA GLY A 600 -27.32 -7.86 14.31
C GLY A 600 -28.09 -7.73 15.63
N ALA A 601 -27.48 -7.12 16.65
CA ALA A 601 -28.05 -7.08 18.00
C ALA A 601 -29.14 -6.00 18.14
N TYR A 602 -30.24 -6.34 18.81
CA TYR A 602 -31.33 -5.40 19.09
C TYR A 602 -30.85 -4.18 19.89
N LYS A 603 -29.93 -4.38 20.85
CA LYS A 603 -29.30 -3.31 21.63
C LYS A 603 -28.60 -2.29 20.73
N ASP A 604 -27.85 -2.75 19.73
CA ASP A 604 -27.12 -1.86 18.81
C ASP A 604 -28.08 -1.13 17.86
N LYS A 605 -29.19 -1.77 17.46
CA LYS A 605 -30.26 -1.11 16.68
C LYS A 605 -30.86 0.05 17.45
N GLN A 606 -31.21 -0.17 18.72
CA GLN A 606 -31.73 0.88 19.61
C GLN A 606 -30.68 1.98 19.85
N GLU A 607 -29.42 1.62 20.05
CA GLU A 607 -28.35 2.60 20.27
C GLU A 607 -28.08 3.48 19.04
N LEU A 608 -28.19 2.92 17.83
CA LEU A 608 -27.97 3.64 16.57
C LEU A 608 -29.18 4.37 16.02
N LEU A 609 -30.40 4.03 16.44
CA LEU A 609 -31.63 4.60 15.90
C LEU A 609 -31.60 6.14 15.80
N PRO A 610 -31.20 6.91 16.83
CA PRO A 610 -31.12 8.37 16.73
C PRO A 610 -30.14 8.87 15.67
N SER A 611 -29.07 8.10 15.41
CA SER A 611 -28.08 8.42 14.38
C SER A 611 -28.63 8.10 12.98
N ILE A 612 -29.33 6.99 12.83
CA ILE A 612 -29.95 6.58 11.56
C ILE A 612 -31.06 7.57 11.15
N GLU A 613 -31.87 8.04 12.11
CA GLU A 613 -32.86 9.09 11.86
C GLU A 613 -32.21 10.39 11.34
N LYS A 614 -31.03 10.76 11.87
CA LYS A 614 -30.28 11.92 11.38
C LYS A 614 -29.84 11.72 9.92
N LEU A 615 -29.32 10.55 9.56
CA LEU A 615 -28.96 10.25 8.16
C LEU A 615 -30.15 10.38 7.23
N HIS A 616 -31.31 9.85 7.63
CA HIS A 616 -32.54 9.97 6.86
C HIS A 616 -32.96 11.45 6.69
N LYS A 617 -32.92 12.25 7.76
CA LYS A 617 -33.23 13.69 7.73
C LYS A 617 -32.27 14.50 6.86
N LEU A 618 -31.01 14.06 6.72
CA LEU A 618 -30.02 14.66 5.82
C LEU A 618 -30.21 14.27 4.34
N GLY A 619 -31.15 13.38 4.03
CA GLY A 619 -31.48 12.98 2.65
C GLY A 619 -30.71 11.77 2.11
N TYR A 620 -30.00 11.02 2.97
CA TYR A 620 -29.36 9.77 2.57
C TYR A 620 -30.41 8.69 2.28
N SER A 621 -30.17 7.91 1.22
CA SER A 621 -30.99 6.74 0.87
C SER A 621 -30.51 5.54 1.67
N LEU A 622 -31.37 5.07 2.58
CA LEU A 622 -31.05 3.96 3.48
C LEU A 622 -31.45 2.62 2.86
N TYR A 623 -30.55 1.66 2.93
CA TYR A 623 -30.75 0.27 2.56
C TYR A 623 -30.53 -0.60 3.79
N ALA A 624 -31.27 -1.70 3.93
CA ALA A 624 -31.16 -2.57 5.10
C ALA A 624 -31.42 -4.05 4.83
N THR A 625 -30.71 -4.93 5.56
CA THR A 625 -30.99 -6.39 5.60
C THR A 625 -32.27 -6.70 6.37
N ALA A 626 -32.90 -7.87 6.15
CA ALA A 626 -34.27 -8.18 6.59
C ALA A 626 -34.61 -7.68 7.99
N GLY A 627 -33.95 -8.23 9.02
CA GLY A 627 -34.26 -7.86 10.41
C GLY A 627 -33.86 -6.42 10.80
N THR A 628 -33.01 -5.75 10.01
CA THR A 628 -32.73 -4.31 10.21
C THR A 628 -33.79 -3.46 9.52
N ALA A 629 -34.29 -3.88 8.35
CA ALA A 629 -35.36 -3.19 7.62
C ALA A 629 -36.66 -3.19 8.44
N ASP A 630 -37.09 -4.35 8.93
CA ASP A 630 -38.30 -4.49 9.78
C ASP A 630 -38.24 -3.53 10.98
N PHE A 631 -37.09 -3.49 11.68
CA PHE A 631 -36.88 -2.62 12.83
C PHE A 631 -36.98 -1.13 12.47
N LEU A 632 -36.41 -0.71 11.34
CA LEU A 632 -36.43 0.69 10.92
C LEU A 632 -37.84 1.12 10.49
N GLU A 633 -38.56 0.26 9.77
CA GLU A 633 -39.94 0.51 9.36
C GLU A 633 -40.89 0.63 10.57
N GLU A 634 -40.74 -0.24 11.58
CA GLU A 634 -41.49 -0.15 12.85
C GLU A 634 -41.27 1.18 13.59
N HIS A 635 -40.09 1.78 13.45
CA HIS A 635 -39.73 3.07 14.06
C HIS A 635 -39.91 4.25 13.10
N GLY A 636 -40.61 4.06 11.96
CA GLY A 636 -40.98 5.13 11.04
C GLY A 636 -39.84 5.67 10.17
N VAL A 637 -38.74 4.92 10.02
CA VAL A 637 -37.60 5.29 9.16
C VAL A 637 -37.67 4.45 7.87
N PRO A 638 -38.01 5.05 6.71
CA PRO A 638 -38.11 4.31 5.46
C PRO A 638 -36.73 3.83 4.99
N CYS A 639 -36.65 2.58 4.54
CA CYS A 639 -35.43 2.02 3.96
C CYS A 639 -35.76 1.04 2.81
N LYS A 640 -34.77 0.75 1.97
CA LYS A 640 -34.88 -0.24 0.89
C LYS A 640 -34.29 -1.57 1.33
N PHE A 641 -35.04 -2.64 1.15
CA PHE A 641 -34.60 -3.99 1.50
C PHE A 641 -33.51 -4.51 0.55
N LEU A 642 -32.41 -5.04 1.10
CA LEU A 642 -31.36 -5.78 0.38
C LEU A 642 -30.89 -6.99 1.19
N GLU A 643 -30.72 -8.15 0.55
CA GLU A 643 -30.30 -9.37 1.24
C GLU A 643 -29.22 -10.15 0.47
N ALA A 644 -28.42 -10.94 1.20
CA ALA A 644 -27.48 -11.86 0.58
C ALA A 644 -28.22 -13.13 0.10
N LEU A 645 -28.58 -13.12 -1.18
CA LEU A 645 -29.31 -14.19 -1.87
C LEU A 645 -28.36 -15.34 -2.26
N GLN A 646 -28.86 -16.58 -2.25
CA GLN A 646 -28.07 -17.79 -2.53
C GLN A 646 -28.34 -18.43 -3.90
N ASP A 647 -29.42 -18.05 -4.60
CA ASP A 647 -29.85 -18.66 -5.86
C ASP A 647 -29.90 -17.65 -7.01
N ASP A 648 -29.53 -18.10 -8.22
CA ASP A 648 -29.47 -17.31 -9.46
C ASP A 648 -30.85 -16.89 -10.03
N GLU A 649 -31.96 -17.33 -9.42
CA GLU A 649 -33.32 -17.12 -9.93
C GLU A 649 -34.07 -15.90 -9.35
N GLN A 650 -33.42 -15.08 -8.52
CA GLN A 650 -34.08 -13.95 -7.84
C GLN A 650 -33.76 -12.57 -8.45
N ARG A 651 -34.72 -11.64 -8.38
CA ARG A 651 -34.64 -10.28 -8.95
C ARG A 651 -33.37 -9.57 -8.46
N THR A 652 -32.49 -9.21 -9.38
CA THR A 652 -31.21 -8.49 -9.15
C THR A 652 -31.37 -7.21 -8.32
N GLU A 653 -32.54 -6.59 -8.34
CA GLU A 653 -32.88 -5.37 -7.60
C GLU A 653 -32.80 -5.51 -6.06
N TYR A 654 -32.97 -6.71 -5.51
CA TYR A 654 -32.92 -6.96 -4.05
C TYR A 654 -31.61 -7.60 -3.57
N SER A 655 -30.67 -7.82 -4.49
CA SER A 655 -29.42 -8.52 -4.20
C SER A 655 -28.38 -7.57 -3.60
N LEU A 656 -28.00 -7.82 -2.35
CA LEU A 656 -26.92 -7.09 -1.66
C LEU A 656 -25.58 -7.30 -2.39
N THR A 657 -25.32 -8.53 -2.85
CA THR A 657 -24.09 -8.88 -3.56
C THR A 657 -23.97 -8.11 -4.87
N HIS A 658 -25.07 -8.00 -5.63
CA HIS A 658 -25.15 -7.19 -6.84
C HIS A 658 -24.97 -5.70 -6.54
N ALA A 659 -25.58 -5.19 -5.47
CA ALA A 659 -25.48 -3.78 -5.08
C ALA A 659 -24.05 -3.37 -4.72
N LEU A 660 -23.30 -4.23 -4.01
CA LEU A 660 -21.87 -3.98 -3.74
C LEU A 660 -21.02 -4.11 -5.01
N ALA A 661 -21.24 -5.14 -5.82
CA ALA A 661 -20.43 -5.38 -7.03
C ALA A 661 -20.56 -4.28 -8.09
N ASN A 662 -21.72 -3.62 -8.17
CA ASN A 662 -21.97 -2.51 -9.09
C ASN A 662 -21.76 -1.12 -8.44
N ASN A 663 -21.15 -1.05 -7.25
CA ASN A 663 -20.92 0.20 -6.51
C ASN A 663 -22.17 1.05 -6.30
N LEU A 664 -23.32 0.42 -6.04
CA LEU A 664 -24.58 1.11 -5.74
C LEU A 664 -24.65 1.60 -4.28
N ILE A 665 -23.77 1.11 -3.40
CA ILE A 665 -23.68 1.46 -1.99
C ILE A 665 -22.39 2.25 -1.76
N ASP A 666 -22.50 3.43 -1.14
CA ASP A 666 -21.35 4.30 -0.85
C ASP A 666 -20.73 4.03 0.53
N LEU A 667 -21.50 3.46 1.47
CA LEU A 667 -21.06 3.10 2.82
C LEU A 667 -21.83 1.88 3.30
N TYR A 668 -21.11 0.91 3.85
CA TYR A 668 -21.70 -0.24 4.52
C TYR A 668 -21.42 -0.19 6.03
N ILE A 669 -22.48 -0.10 6.84
CA ILE A 669 -22.39 -0.26 8.29
C ILE A 669 -22.88 -1.67 8.62
N ASN A 670 -21.94 -2.55 8.97
CA ASN A 670 -22.21 -3.94 9.34
C ASN A 670 -21.82 -4.18 10.79
N LEU A 671 -22.81 -4.21 11.69
CA LEU A 671 -22.58 -4.58 13.08
C LEU A 671 -22.90 -6.06 13.27
N PRO A 672 -21.90 -6.96 13.29
CA PRO A 672 -22.15 -8.38 13.45
C PRO A 672 -22.89 -8.63 14.77
N SER A 673 -23.91 -9.50 14.74
CA SER A 673 -24.47 -9.99 15.99
C SER A 673 -23.36 -10.70 16.76
N SER A 674 -23.27 -10.43 18.06
CA SER A 674 -22.52 -11.25 19.01
C SER A 674 -23.16 -12.64 19.06
N ASN A 675 -22.93 -13.45 18.02
CA ASN A 675 -23.47 -14.79 17.96
C ASN A 675 -22.76 -15.63 19.03
N ARG A 676 -23.55 -15.97 20.05
CA ARG A 676 -23.22 -16.72 21.27
C ARG A 676 -22.81 -18.19 21.04
N PHE A 677 -22.39 -18.53 19.82
CA PHE A 677 -22.00 -19.88 19.44
C PHE A 677 -20.93 -19.83 18.34
N ARG A 678 -19.77 -20.42 18.60
CA ARG A 678 -18.74 -20.63 17.59
C ARG A 678 -19.26 -21.60 16.53
N ARG A 679 -19.30 -21.16 15.27
CA ARG A 679 -19.47 -22.04 14.11
C ARG A 679 -18.07 -22.48 13.62
N PRO A 680 -17.91 -23.67 13.01
CA PRO A 680 -16.61 -24.20 12.56
C PRO A 680 -15.83 -23.19 11.71
N ALA A 681 -14.48 -23.27 11.67
CA ALA A 681 -13.64 -22.39 10.84
C ALA A 681 -14.09 -22.36 9.36
N ASN A 682 -14.63 -23.49 8.88
CA ASN A 682 -15.17 -23.70 7.54
C ASN A 682 -16.55 -23.05 7.30
N TYR A 683 -17.23 -22.58 8.35
CA TYR A 683 -18.55 -21.95 8.23
C TYR A 683 -18.42 -20.48 7.81
N MET A 684 -18.75 -20.16 6.56
CA MET A 684 -18.83 -18.78 6.08
C MET A 684 -20.18 -18.18 6.46
N SER A 685 -20.21 -17.30 7.47
CA SER A 685 -21.43 -16.55 7.76
C SER A 685 -21.77 -15.61 6.60
N LYS A 686 -23.06 -15.33 6.40
CA LYS A 686 -23.51 -14.35 5.40
C LYS A 686 -22.84 -12.98 5.64
N GLY A 687 -22.77 -12.54 6.91
CA GLY A 687 -22.12 -11.29 7.30
C GLY A 687 -20.62 -11.23 6.97
N TYR A 688 -19.87 -12.33 7.14
CA TYR A 688 -18.47 -12.39 6.69
C TYR A 688 -18.35 -12.16 5.19
N ARG A 689 -19.18 -12.85 4.38
CA ARG A 689 -19.14 -12.73 2.91
C ARG A 689 -19.41 -11.29 2.47
N THR A 690 -20.43 -10.65 3.02
CA THR A 690 -20.80 -9.28 2.62
C THR A 690 -19.76 -8.25 3.05
N ARG A 691 -19.19 -8.37 4.26
CA ARG A 691 -18.07 -7.52 4.70
C ARG A 691 -16.84 -7.68 3.82
N ARG A 692 -16.46 -8.92 3.49
CA ARG A 692 -15.33 -9.21 2.62
C ARG A 692 -15.52 -8.60 1.24
N MET A 693 -16.71 -8.78 0.66
CA MET A 693 -17.08 -8.17 -0.61
C MET A 693 -17.02 -6.64 -0.56
N ALA A 694 -17.46 -6.01 0.53
CA ALA A 694 -17.36 -4.56 0.65
C ALA A 694 -15.91 -4.08 0.54
N VAL A 695 -14.97 -4.74 1.23
CA VAL A 695 -13.55 -4.39 1.10
C VAL A 695 -13.01 -4.70 -0.30
N ASP A 696 -13.39 -5.83 -0.90
CA ASP A 696 -12.91 -6.25 -2.23
C ASP A 696 -13.41 -5.32 -3.35
N TYR A 697 -14.63 -4.78 -3.22
CA TYR A 697 -15.21 -3.76 -4.12
C TYR A 697 -14.91 -2.32 -3.66
N GLN A 698 -14.01 -2.12 -2.69
CA GLN A 698 -13.62 -0.80 -2.18
C GLN A 698 -14.79 0.05 -1.65
N THR A 699 -15.86 -0.58 -1.17
CA THR A 699 -16.94 0.07 -0.41
C THR A 699 -16.47 0.29 1.03
N PRO A 700 -16.47 1.54 1.54
CA PRO A 700 -16.17 1.85 2.94
C PRO A 700 -17.02 1.00 3.90
N LEU A 701 -16.36 0.43 4.92
CA LEU A 701 -16.96 -0.51 5.86
C LEU A 701 -16.76 -0.02 7.30
N VAL A 702 -17.84 0.00 8.08
CA VAL A 702 -17.80 0.28 9.53
C VAL A 702 -18.41 -0.89 10.28
N THR A 703 -17.65 -1.45 11.24
CA THR A 703 -18.04 -2.65 11.99
C THR A 703 -18.24 -2.47 13.48
N ASN A 704 -18.05 -1.25 14.00
CA ASN A 704 -18.21 -0.94 15.41
C ASN A 704 -19.32 0.12 15.61
N VAL A 705 -20.18 -0.11 16.60
CA VAL A 705 -21.34 0.75 16.89
C VAL A 705 -20.92 2.17 17.31
N LYS A 706 -19.83 2.33 18.07
CA LYS A 706 -19.33 3.63 18.52
C LYS A 706 -18.71 4.41 17.37
N ASN A 707 -17.94 3.74 16.51
CA ASN A 707 -17.39 4.34 15.29
C ASN A 707 -18.50 4.79 14.32
N ALA A 708 -19.55 3.99 14.16
CA ALA A 708 -20.71 4.38 13.36
C ALA A 708 -21.39 5.64 13.91
N LYS A 709 -21.54 5.76 15.24
CA LYS A 709 -22.14 6.94 15.87
C LYS A 709 -21.31 8.20 15.67
N ILE A 710 -20.01 8.16 15.94
CA ILE A 710 -19.15 9.33 15.76
C ILE A 710 -19.04 9.73 14.28
N LEU A 711 -19.00 8.76 13.36
CA LEU A 711 -19.00 9.02 11.92
C LEU A 711 -20.28 9.74 11.47
N ILE A 712 -21.45 9.22 11.87
CA ILE A 712 -22.73 9.82 11.49
C ILE A 712 -22.89 11.22 12.07
N GLU A 713 -22.50 11.41 13.34
CA GLU A 713 -22.52 12.73 13.97
C GLU A 713 -21.55 13.71 13.30
N ALA A 714 -20.38 13.23 12.86
CA ALA A 714 -19.44 14.04 12.11
C ALA A 714 -20.02 14.45 10.74
N ILE A 715 -20.60 13.50 9.99
CA ILE A 715 -21.25 13.76 8.69
C ILE A 715 -22.37 14.81 8.86
N ALA A 716 -23.19 14.70 9.91
CA ALA A 716 -24.30 15.60 10.15
C ALA A 716 -23.87 17.06 10.39
N ARG A 717 -22.63 17.29 10.83
CA ARG A 717 -22.10 18.62 11.11
C ARG A 717 -21.47 19.32 9.92
N ASN A 718 -21.22 18.59 8.82
CA ASN A 718 -20.74 19.11 7.54
C ASN A 718 -19.54 20.08 7.67
N TYR A 719 -18.43 19.58 8.20
CA TYR A 719 -17.19 20.36 8.36
C TYR A 719 -16.54 20.70 7.02
N ASP A 720 -15.86 21.85 6.99
CA ASP A 720 -14.92 22.15 5.91
C ASP A 720 -13.66 21.27 6.07
N MET A 721 -13.31 20.57 5.00
CA MET A 721 -12.16 19.65 4.96
C MET A 721 -10.89 20.34 4.44
N ALA A 722 -10.92 21.65 4.19
CA ALA A 722 -9.74 22.42 3.85
C ALA A 722 -8.69 22.37 4.98
N VAL A 723 -7.42 22.26 4.59
CA VAL A 723 -6.29 22.28 5.51
C VAL A 723 -6.07 23.72 5.99
N SER A 724 -6.04 23.91 7.30
CA SER A 724 -5.82 25.18 7.98
C SER A 724 -4.54 25.15 8.82
N SER A 725 -4.18 26.29 9.42
CA SER A 725 -3.05 26.38 10.35
C SER A 725 -3.23 25.56 11.64
N LEU A 726 -4.44 25.07 11.94
CA LEU A 726 -4.69 24.15 13.05
C LEU A 726 -4.34 22.70 12.70
N ASP A 727 -4.25 22.37 11.41
CA ASP A 727 -4.11 21.00 10.94
C ASP A 727 -2.65 20.55 10.80
N TYR A 728 -1.68 21.44 11.04
CA TYR A 728 -0.25 21.12 11.03
C TYR A 728 0.50 21.83 12.15
N GLN A 729 1.65 21.26 12.51
CA GLN A 729 2.62 21.86 13.42
C GLN A 729 4.00 21.78 12.77
N THR A 730 4.80 22.83 12.94
CA THR A 730 6.16 22.90 12.39
C THR A 730 7.15 22.72 13.52
N PHE A 731 7.95 21.64 13.49
CA PHE A 731 8.89 21.28 14.57
C PHE A 731 10.32 21.79 14.35
N ALA A 732 10.60 22.40 13.19
CA ALA A 732 11.86 23.07 12.88
C ALA A 732 11.62 24.19 11.86
N GLU A 733 12.32 25.32 11.97
CA GLU A 733 12.48 26.23 10.83
C GLU A 733 13.27 25.46 9.76
N LEU A 734 12.59 25.05 8.69
CA LEU A 734 13.29 24.56 7.52
C LEU A 734 14.24 25.69 7.08
N PRO A 735 15.56 25.44 6.92
CA PRO A 735 16.43 26.46 6.36
C PRO A 735 15.78 26.90 5.05
N SER A 736 15.51 28.20 4.95
CA SER A 736 15.07 28.82 3.71
C SER A 736 16.26 28.86 2.76
N THR A 737 16.76 27.70 2.36
CA THR A 737 17.27 27.58 1.01
C THR A 737 16.10 27.93 0.13
N SER A 738 16.14 29.15 -0.42
CA SER A 738 15.43 29.47 -1.63
C SER A 738 15.95 28.51 -2.71
N LEU A 739 15.40 27.29 -2.70
CA LEU A 739 15.06 26.68 -3.97
C LEU A 739 14.18 27.74 -4.61
N GLU A 740 14.71 28.44 -5.61
CA GLU A 740 13.83 29.04 -6.59
C GLU A 740 12.87 27.92 -6.97
N GLU A 741 11.62 28.03 -6.50
CA GLU A 741 10.58 27.14 -6.96
C GLU A 741 10.70 27.19 -8.48
N PRO A 742 10.93 26.06 -9.16
CA PRO A 742 10.62 26.04 -10.57
C PRO A 742 9.14 26.36 -10.57
N ILE A 743 8.79 27.60 -10.94
CA ILE A 743 7.42 28.11 -10.98
C ILE A 743 6.60 26.93 -11.43
N ALA A 744 5.78 26.39 -10.52
CA ALA A 744 4.89 25.31 -10.87
C ALA A 744 4.09 25.90 -12.01
N LYS A 745 4.39 25.49 -13.24
CA LYS A 745 3.57 25.86 -14.38
C LYS A 745 2.24 25.26 -14.03
N GLN A 746 1.33 26.08 -13.51
CA GLN A 746 -0.06 25.73 -13.33
C GLN A 746 -0.45 25.10 -14.66
N THR A 747 -0.69 23.80 -14.67
CA THR A 747 -1.15 23.13 -15.88
C THR A 747 -2.50 23.77 -16.16
N PRO A 748 -2.65 24.49 -17.28
CA PRO A 748 -3.86 25.24 -17.55
C PRO A 748 -5.06 24.28 -17.53
N SER A 749 -6.14 24.70 -16.87
CA SER A 749 -7.37 23.91 -16.80
C SER A 749 -7.95 23.66 -18.21
N LEU A 750 -8.78 22.62 -18.37
CA LEU A 750 -9.43 22.34 -19.65
C LEU A 750 -10.19 23.57 -20.19
N GLN A 751 -10.83 24.35 -19.32
CA GLN A 751 -11.51 25.58 -19.70
C GLN A 751 -10.53 26.66 -20.21
N GLU A 752 -9.38 26.84 -19.55
CA GLU A 752 -8.34 27.79 -19.97
C GLU A 752 -7.69 27.38 -21.30
N LEU A 753 -7.48 26.08 -21.52
CA LEU A 753 -6.95 25.53 -22.77
C LEU A 753 -7.90 25.76 -23.94
N LEU A 754 -9.21 25.62 -23.73
CA LEU A 754 -10.23 25.86 -24.74
C LEU A 754 -10.43 27.35 -25.01
N HIS A 755 -10.46 28.18 -23.96
CA HIS A 755 -10.64 29.63 -24.09
C HIS A 755 -9.50 30.28 -24.90
N ASN A 756 -8.26 29.84 -24.69
CA ASN A 756 -7.06 30.35 -25.37
C ASN A 756 -6.65 29.52 -26.60
N SER A 757 -7.57 28.75 -27.17
CA SER A 757 -7.27 27.86 -28.29
C SER A 757 -6.83 28.62 -29.55
N PRO A 758 -5.66 28.29 -30.15
CA PRO A 758 -5.25 28.85 -31.44
C PRO A 758 -6.04 28.29 -32.64
N PHE A 759 -6.94 27.33 -32.40
CA PHE A 759 -7.79 26.73 -33.43
C PHE A 759 -9.13 27.44 -33.58
N LYS A 760 -9.44 28.41 -32.71
CA LYS A 760 -10.76 29.04 -32.62
C LYS A 760 -11.12 29.72 -33.95
N GLY A 761 -12.22 29.29 -34.56
CA GLY A 761 -12.69 29.80 -35.85
C GLY A 761 -11.81 29.45 -37.06
N ARG A 762 -10.85 28.53 -36.93
CA ARG A 762 -9.90 28.19 -38.00
C ARG A 762 -10.37 26.99 -38.83
N ASP A 763 -10.22 27.08 -40.14
CA ASP A 763 -10.40 25.93 -41.04
C ASP A 763 -9.30 24.88 -40.87
N ILE A 764 -9.72 23.61 -40.83
CA ILE A 764 -8.87 22.43 -40.69
C ILE A 764 -8.89 21.69 -42.03
N THR A 765 -8.19 22.22 -43.03
CA THR A 765 -8.19 21.69 -44.40
C THR A 765 -7.02 20.75 -44.68
N SER A 766 -5.87 20.90 -44.02
CA SER A 766 -4.67 20.08 -44.27
C SER A 766 -3.83 19.78 -43.03
N VAL A 767 -3.14 18.63 -43.00
CA VAL A 767 -2.18 18.31 -41.93
C VAL A 767 -0.99 19.27 -41.86
N ASN A 768 -0.70 19.98 -42.95
CA ASN A 768 0.42 20.93 -43.01
C ASN A 768 0.19 22.23 -42.24
N GLN A 769 -1.04 22.47 -41.80
CA GLN A 769 -1.42 23.66 -41.05
C GLN A 769 -0.93 23.65 -39.59
N PHE A 770 -0.49 22.50 -39.07
CA PHE A 770 -0.23 22.30 -37.65
C PHE A 770 1.26 22.31 -37.32
N THR A 771 1.60 23.07 -36.28
CA THR A 771 2.90 23.01 -35.62
C THR A 771 2.93 21.89 -34.57
N ARG A 772 4.13 21.48 -34.15
CA ARG A 772 4.31 20.52 -33.06
C ARG A 772 3.60 20.94 -31.76
N LYS A 773 3.55 22.26 -31.47
CA LYS A 773 2.89 22.80 -30.26
C LYS A 773 1.38 22.64 -30.35
N GLU A 774 0.78 22.94 -31.49
CA GLU A 774 -0.66 22.77 -31.72
C GLU A 774 -1.07 21.29 -31.69
N LEU A 775 -0.26 20.40 -32.28
CA LEU A 775 -0.47 18.96 -32.14
C LEU A 775 -0.41 18.54 -30.68
N HIS A 776 0.56 19.03 -29.90
CA HIS A 776 0.61 18.73 -28.47
C HIS A 776 -0.66 19.18 -27.74
N LEU A 777 -1.14 20.40 -28.00
CA LEU A 777 -2.39 20.92 -27.42
C LEU A 777 -3.59 20.03 -27.77
N LEU A 778 -3.77 19.69 -29.06
CA LEU A 778 -4.87 18.82 -29.52
C LEU A 778 -4.86 17.47 -28.79
N MET A 779 -3.68 16.85 -28.64
CA MET A 779 -3.54 15.56 -27.95
C MET A 779 -3.81 15.68 -26.44
N THR A 780 -3.36 16.77 -25.80
CA THR A 780 -3.61 17.01 -24.37
C THR A 780 -5.10 17.18 -24.12
N VAL A 781 -5.79 18.00 -24.91
CA VAL A 781 -7.24 18.17 -24.80
C VAL A 781 -7.97 16.85 -25.09
N ALA A 782 -7.51 16.05 -26.06
CA ALA A 782 -8.11 14.74 -26.33
C ALA A 782 -7.98 13.75 -25.14
N SER A 783 -6.88 13.80 -24.39
CA SER A 783 -6.71 13.00 -23.18
C SER A 783 -7.65 13.44 -22.05
N GLU A 784 -7.79 14.76 -21.84
CA GLU A 784 -8.75 15.33 -20.88
C GLU A 784 -10.20 14.99 -21.24
N MET A 785 -10.56 15.06 -22.52
CA MET A 785 -11.90 14.69 -23.01
C MET A 785 -12.19 13.20 -22.77
N ARG A 786 -11.19 12.32 -22.87
CA ARG A 786 -11.35 10.90 -22.54
C ARG A 786 -11.70 10.72 -21.06
N LEU A 787 -10.92 11.31 -20.17
CA LEU A 787 -11.15 11.22 -18.72
C LEU A 787 -12.49 11.85 -18.32
N GLY A 788 -12.84 12.99 -18.91
CA GLY A 788 -14.11 13.67 -18.66
C GLY A 788 -15.31 12.82 -19.07
N VAL A 789 -15.29 12.19 -20.25
CA VAL A 789 -16.37 11.30 -20.71
C VAL A 789 -16.47 10.04 -19.85
N GLU A 790 -15.35 9.48 -19.38
CA GLU A 790 -15.36 8.32 -18.47
C GLU A 790 -15.95 8.66 -17.09
N ARG A 791 -15.82 9.92 -16.65
CA ARG A 791 -16.36 10.41 -15.37
C ARG A 791 -17.84 10.83 -15.45
N GLU A 792 -18.22 11.58 -16.49
CA GLU A 792 -19.49 12.32 -16.55
C GLU A 792 -20.40 11.88 -17.71
N GLY A 793 -19.86 11.11 -18.66
CA GLY A 793 -20.59 10.69 -19.85
C GLY A 793 -20.69 11.78 -20.92
N VAL A 794 -21.24 12.96 -20.62
CA VAL A 794 -21.41 14.09 -21.55
C VAL A 794 -20.80 15.35 -20.94
N LEU A 795 -19.99 16.06 -21.72
CA LEU A 795 -19.33 17.30 -21.34
C LEU A 795 -20.09 18.45 -22.03
N ASP A 796 -20.84 19.28 -21.30
CA ASP A 796 -21.71 20.36 -21.85
C ASP A 796 -20.92 21.56 -22.48
N ILE A 797 -19.79 21.31 -23.13
CA ILE A 797 -18.83 22.31 -23.64
C ILE A 797 -19.35 23.04 -24.89
N LEU A 798 -19.99 22.32 -25.81
CA LEU A 798 -20.57 22.86 -27.04
C LEU A 798 -22.10 22.88 -26.98
N LYS A 799 -22.64 23.08 -25.78
CA LYS A 799 -24.08 23.23 -25.56
C LYS A 799 -24.61 24.39 -26.40
N ASN A 800 -25.65 24.12 -27.18
CA ASN A 800 -26.27 25.03 -28.16
C ASN A 800 -25.50 25.24 -29.48
N LYS A 801 -24.45 24.45 -29.76
CA LYS A 801 -23.78 24.47 -31.06
C LYS A 801 -24.34 23.41 -32.01
N LEU A 802 -24.36 23.72 -33.30
CA LEU A 802 -24.87 22.86 -34.36
C LEU A 802 -23.77 22.54 -35.38
N LEU A 803 -23.52 21.24 -35.60
CA LEU A 803 -22.48 20.76 -36.53
C LEU A 803 -23.13 20.20 -37.80
N CYS A 804 -22.76 20.72 -38.97
CA CYS A 804 -23.19 20.17 -40.25
C CYS A 804 -22.24 19.06 -40.72
N LEU A 805 -22.75 17.86 -40.95
CA LEU A 805 -21.97 16.69 -41.36
C LEU A 805 -22.28 16.37 -42.84
N MET A 806 -21.33 16.67 -43.72
CA MET A 806 -21.44 16.49 -45.17
C MET A 806 -20.51 15.36 -45.65
N PHE A 807 -21.10 14.21 -45.99
CA PHE A 807 -20.37 13.03 -46.42
C PHE A 807 -20.83 12.59 -47.82
N TYR A 808 -20.10 13.03 -48.86
CA TYR A 808 -20.31 12.58 -50.24
C TYR A 808 -19.64 11.23 -50.51
N GLU A 809 -18.65 10.85 -49.70
CA GLU A 809 -18.14 9.48 -49.63
C GLU A 809 -18.69 8.77 -48.38
N PRO A 810 -19.39 7.62 -48.53
CA PRO A 810 -19.91 6.88 -47.38
C PRO A 810 -18.82 6.47 -46.39
N SER A 811 -19.00 6.78 -45.10
CA SER A 811 -18.10 6.34 -44.03
C SER A 811 -18.79 6.25 -42.67
N THR A 812 -19.16 5.04 -42.26
CA THR A 812 -19.75 4.78 -40.94
C THR A 812 -18.81 5.20 -39.81
N ARG A 813 -17.54 4.79 -39.85
CA ARG A 813 -16.56 5.10 -38.80
C ARG A 813 -16.40 6.61 -38.59
N THR A 814 -16.20 7.35 -39.69
CA THR A 814 -15.88 8.79 -39.61
C THR A 814 -17.14 9.58 -39.27
N SER A 815 -18.24 9.36 -39.98
CA SER A 815 -19.49 10.10 -39.74
C SER A 815 -20.04 9.85 -38.33
N SER A 816 -20.17 8.59 -37.91
CA SER A 816 -20.75 8.26 -36.59
C SER A 816 -19.88 8.75 -35.44
N SER A 817 -18.56 8.82 -35.62
CA SER A 817 -17.66 9.34 -34.58
C SER A 817 -17.72 10.86 -34.43
N PHE A 818 -17.95 11.63 -35.50
CA PHE A 818 -18.21 13.07 -35.40
C PHE A 818 -19.57 13.35 -34.78
N ASP A 819 -20.59 12.60 -35.17
CA ASP A 819 -21.92 12.68 -34.57
C ASP A 819 -21.88 12.36 -33.06
N ALA A 820 -21.21 11.27 -32.68
CA ALA A 820 -21.01 10.91 -31.29
C ALA A 820 -20.17 11.96 -30.52
N ALA A 821 -19.11 12.48 -31.13
CA ALA A 821 -18.26 13.50 -30.51
C ALA A 821 -19.05 14.78 -30.19
N MET A 822 -19.84 15.28 -31.14
CA MET A 822 -20.65 16.49 -30.93
C MET A 822 -21.72 16.28 -29.85
N LYS A 823 -22.41 15.14 -29.86
CA LYS A 823 -23.40 14.78 -28.82
C LYS A 823 -22.77 14.62 -27.44
N ARG A 824 -21.56 14.05 -27.36
CA ARG A 824 -20.78 13.94 -26.12
C ARG A 824 -20.26 15.30 -25.63
N LEU A 825 -20.24 16.32 -26.47
CA LEU A 825 -19.96 17.71 -26.12
C LEU A 825 -21.22 18.53 -25.81
N GLY A 826 -22.41 17.91 -25.73
CA GLY A 826 -23.68 18.59 -25.48
C GLY A 826 -24.26 19.34 -26.70
N GLY A 827 -23.64 19.20 -27.87
CA GLY A 827 -24.07 19.82 -29.13
C GLY A 827 -25.03 18.96 -29.97
N GLN A 828 -25.47 19.49 -31.10
CA GLN A 828 -26.35 18.80 -32.05
C GLN A 828 -25.71 18.71 -33.45
N CYS A 829 -26.19 17.77 -34.27
CA CYS A 829 -25.70 17.57 -35.63
C CYS A 829 -26.83 17.60 -36.67
N ILE A 830 -26.54 18.12 -37.84
CA ILE A 830 -27.35 17.95 -39.05
C ILE A 830 -26.58 17.03 -40.00
N MET A 831 -27.13 15.84 -40.26
CA MET A 831 -26.58 14.89 -41.22
C MET A 831 -27.11 15.18 -42.63
N ILE A 832 -26.20 15.33 -43.59
CA ILE A 832 -26.55 15.63 -44.98
C ILE A 832 -26.06 14.49 -45.85
N ASN A 833 -27.01 13.70 -46.32
CA ASN A 833 -26.76 12.56 -47.18
C ASN A 833 -26.91 12.96 -48.64
N GLU A 834 -26.04 12.42 -49.49
CA GLU A 834 -26.02 12.63 -50.95
C GLU A 834 -27.37 12.32 -51.63
N SER A 835 -28.20 11.43 -51.04
CA SER A 835 -29.53 11.09 -51.54
C SER A 835 -30.55 12.24 -51.45
N HIS A 836 -30.31 13.26 -50.62
CA HIS A 836 -31.21 14.41 -50.41
C HIS A 836 -30.57 15.75 -50.80
N SER A 837 -29.32 15.77 -51.26
CA SER A 837 -28.59 16.99 -51.63
C SER A 837 -29.00 17.52 -53.01
N SER A 838 -29.19 18.84 -53.11
CA SER A 838 -29.46 19.58 -54.36
C SER A 838 -28.32 19.51 -55.38
N THR A 839 -27.13 19.04 -54.98
CA THR A 839 -26.01 18.74 -55.90
C THR A 839 -26.38 17.71 -56.97
N LYS A 840 -27.33 16.79 -56.71
CA LYS A 840 -27.87 15.88 -57.75
C LYS A 840 -28.72 16.58 -58.81
N LYS A 841 -29.20 17.79 -58.53
CA LYS A 841 -29.93 18.66 -59.47
C LYS A 841 -29.02 19.66 -60.18
N GLY A 842 -27.69 19.59 -59.97
CA GLY A 842 -26.70 20.45 -60.62
C GLY A 842 -26.24 21.68 -59.83
N GLU A 843 -26.56 21.78 -58.54
CA GLU A 843 -26.02 22.85 -57.66
C GLU A 843 -24.51 22.66 -57.42
N THR A 844 -23.75 23.76 -57.39
CA THR A 844 -22.31 23.72 -57.15
C THR A 844 -22.00 23.41 -55.68
N LEU A 845 -20.84 22.80 -55.40
CA LEU A 845 -20.40 22.52 -54.01
C LEU A 845 -20.38 23.81 -53.18
N SER A 846 -19.88 24.92 -53.75
CA SER A 846 -19.82 26.22 -53.07
C SER A 846 -21.20 26.75 -52.65
N ASP A 847 -22.23 26.59 -53.50
CA ASP A 847 -23.58 27.07 -53.17
C ASP A 847 -24.25 26.19 -52.10
N THR A 848 -24.01 24.88 -52.13
CA THR A 848 -24.44 23.99 -51.06
C THR A 848 -23.74 24.32 -49.74
N ILE A 849 -22.43 24.59 -49.76
CA ILE A 849 -21.66 25.00 -48.57
C ILE A 849 -22.23 26.30 -47.99
N ARG A 850 -22.42 27.35 -48.80
CA ARG A 850 -23.02 28.62 -48.37
C ARG A 850 -24.38 28.43 -47.73
N THR A 851 -25.21 27.53 -48.26
CA THR A 851 -26.54 27.26 -47.71
C THR A 851 -26.47 26.69 -46.30
N LEU A 852 -25.55 25.75 -46.06
CA LEU A 852 -25.43 25.05 -44.78
C LEU A 852 -24.69 25.86 -43.74
N ASP A 853 -23.78 26.71 -44.20
CA ASP A 853 -23.08 27.69 -43.40
C ASP A 853 -24.05 28.71 -42.75
N GLN A 854 -25.25 28.90 -43.32
CA GLN A 854 -26.31 29.70 -42.67
C GLN A 854 -27.05 28.96 -41.54
N TYR A 855 -26.83 27.66 -41.36
CA TYR A 855 -27.54 26.84 -40.37
C TYR A 855 -26.65 26.33 -39.24
N GLY A 856 -25.40 25.97 -39.53
CA GLY A 856 -24.47 25.37 -38.57
C GLY A 856 -23.38 26.34 -38.10
N ASP A 857 -22.74 25.99 -36.98
CA ASP A 857 -21.58 26.70 -36.43
C ASP A 857 -20.24 26.19 -37.00
N ALA A 858 -20.24 25.04 -37.70
CA ALA A 858 -19.11 24.47 -38.42
C ALA A 858 -19.58 23.37 -39.39
N ILE A 859 -18.77 23.06 -40.40
CA ILE A 859 -19.07 22.02 -41.40
C ILE A 859 -17.94 20.99 -41.43
N VAL A 860 -18.26 19.71 -41.22
CA VAL A 860 -17.35 18.59 -41.47
C VAL A 860 -17.61 18.07 -42.88
N LEU A 861 -16.58 18.11 -43.72
CA LEU A 861 -16.69 17.72 -45.13
C LEU A 861 -15.84 16.48 -45.44
N ARG A 862 -16.44 15.49 -46.08
CA ARG A 862 -15.75 14.39 -46.76
C ARG A 862 -16.25 14.28 -48.19
N HIS A 863 -15.34 14.39 -49.16
CA HIS A 863 -15.68 14.52 -50.57
C HIS A 863 -14.66 13.82 -51.48
N PRO A 864 -15.07 13.22 -52.62
CA PRO A 864 -14.16 12.49 -53.52
C PRO A 864 -13.21 13.37 -54.34
N ASP A 865 -13.47 14.67 -54.42
CA ASP A 865 -12.60 15.66 -55.10
C ASP A 865 -11.45 16.11 -54.18
N ASP A 866 -10.23 16.18 -54.73
CA ASP A 866 -9.01 16.60 -54.04
C ASP A 866 -9.03 18.08 -53.63
N ASP A 867 -9.78 18.94 -54.33
CA ASP A 867 -9.82 20.39 -54.06
C ASP A 867 -11.04 20.80 -53.20
N SER A 868 -11.90 19.84 -52.85
CA SER A 868 -13.15 20.06 -52.13
C SER A 868 -13.01 20.79 -50.79
N ALA A 869 -11.97 20.48 -50.01
CA ALA A 869 -11.74 21.11 -48.71
C ALA A 869 -11.33 22.59 -48.86
N ASP A 870 -10.54 22.91 -49.89
CA ASP A 870 -10.09 24.27 -50.18
C ASP A 870 -11.26 25.09 -50.74
N VAL A 871 -12.04 24.54 -51.68
CA VAL A 871 -13.26 25.16 -52.22
C VAL A 871 -14.32 25.42 -51.15
N ALA A 872 -14.47 24.50 -50.19
CA ALA A 872 -15.41 24.68 -49.09
C ALA A 872 -14.96 25.79 -48.12
N ALA A 873 -13.66 25.86 -47.80
CA ALA A 873 -13.12 26.90 -46.93
C ALA A 873 -13.23 28.30 -47.57
N GLU A 874 -13.12 28.41 -48.89
CA GLU A 874 -13.37 29.68 -49.60
C GLU A 874 -14.85 30.09 -49.65
N ALA A 875 -15.77 29.14 -49.48
CA ALA A 875 -17.20 29.36 -49.65
C ALA A 875 -17.98 29.55 -48.33
N ALA A 876 -17.40 29.20 -47.18
CA ALA A 876 -18.03 29.27 -45.86
C ALA A 876 -17.50 30.44 -45.03
N ASP A 877 -18.37 31.04 -44.22
CA ASP A 877 -17.99 32.01 -43.18
C ASP A 877 -17.67 31.31 -41.85
N HIS A 878 -18.13 30.07 -41.62
CA HIS A 878 -17.82 29.24 -40.46
C HIS A 878 -16.80 28.12 -40.76
N PRO A 879 -16.13 27.56 -39.72
CA PRO A 879 -15.01 26.65 -39.92
C PRO A 879 -15.35 25.36 -40.68
N ILE A 880 -14.49 25.03 -41.65
CA ILE A 880 -14.50 23.76 -42.38
C ILE A 880 -13.53 22.76 -41.74
N ILE A 881 -13.99 21.54 -41.49
CA ILE A 881 -13.18 20.44 -40.95
C ILE A 881 -13.10 19.31 -41.98
N ASN A 882 -11.89 19.05 -42.48
CA ASN A 882 -11.62 18.03 -43.48
C ASN A 882 -11.64 16.59 -42.88
N ALA A 883 -12.68 15.84 -43.24
CA ALA A 883 -12.87 14.43 -42.94
C ALA A 883 -12.46 13.49 -44.11
N GLY A 884 -11.74 14.03 -45.09
CA GLY A 884 -11.11 13.35 -46.21
C GLY A 884 -11.49 13.97 -47.55
N ASN A 885 -10.50 14.40 -48.33
CA ASN A 885 -10.66 14.93 -49.69
C ASN A 885 -9.90 14.05 -50.69
N GLY A 886 -10.66 13.45 -51.62
CA GLY A 886 -10.18 12.59 -52.70
C GLY A 886 -9.10 11.59 -52.31
N SER A 887 -8.00 11.58 -53.05
CA SER A 887 -6.80 10.80 -52.74
C SER A 887 -5.75 11.59 -51.95
N ARG A 888 -5.94 12.91 -51.80
CA ARG A 888 -4.96 13.86 -51.25
C ARG A 888 -4.71 13.69 -49.76
N GLU A 889 -5.68 14.00 -48.89
CA GLU A 889 -5.45 14.03 -47.43
C GLU A 889 -6.65 13.53 -46.60
N HIS A 890 -6.37 13.14 -45.36
CA HIS A 890 -7.37 12.87 -44.33
C HIS A 890 -6.86 13.32 -42.94
N PRO A 891 -6.84 14.64 -42.67
CA PRO A 891 -6.17 15.19 -41.48
C PRO A 891 -6.69 14.65 -40.16
N THR A 892 -8.01 14.56 -40.04
CA THR A 892 -8.69 14.07 -38.83
C THR A 892 -8.40 12.60 -38.51
N GLN A 893 -8.12 11.76 -39.52
CA GLN A 893 -7.66 10.40 -39.33
C GLN A 893 -6.18 10.37 -38.92
N ALA A 894 -5.34 11.23 -39.49
CA ALA A 894 -3.94 11.30 -39.10
C ALA A 894 -3.75 11.75 -37.63
N PHE A 895 -4.56 12.70 -37.15
CA PHE A 895 -4.54 13.09 -35.73
C PHE A 895 -4.90 11.94 -34.79
N LEU A 896 -5.93 11.17 -35.13
CA LEU A 896 -6.34 10.07 -34.26
C LEU A 896 -5.36 8.91 -34.29
N ASP A 897 -4.68 8.69 -35.42
CA ASP A 897 -3.62 7.69 -35.53
C ASP A 897 -2.43 8.08 -34.64
N LEU A 898 -1.99 9.34 -34.71
CA LEU A 898 -0.93 9.86 -33.86
C LEU A 898 -1.30 9.80 -32.37
N PHE A 899 -2.54 10.14 -32.01
CA PHE A 899 -3.04 10.03 -30.63
C PHE A 899 -3.03 8.58 -30.13
N THR A 900 -3.44 7.63 -30.99
CA THR A 900 -3.43 6.19 -30.65
C THR A 900 -2.01 5.70 -30.36
N ILE A 901 -1.02 6.10 -31.17
CA ILE A 901 0.39 5.76 -30.91
C ILE A 901 0.83 6.30 -29.54
N ARG A 902 0.45 7.54 -29.20
CA ARG A 902 0.82 8.15 -27.90
C ARG A 902 0.14 7.47 -26.71
N GLU A 903 -1.14 7.12 -26.79
CA GLU A 903 -1.85 6.49 -25.66
C GLU A 903 -1.42 5.04 -25.45
N GLU A 904 -1.15 4.29 -26.53
CA GLU A 904 -0.82 2.87 -26.43
C GLU A 904 0.68 2.63 -26.16
N VAL A 905 1.57 3.46 -26.72
CA VAL A 905 3.03 3.27 -26.64
C VAL A 905 3.71 4.33 -25.75
N GLY A 906 3.03 5.44 -25.44
CA GLY A 906 3.50 6.53 -24.57
C GLY A 906 4.17 7.70 -25.30
N THR A 907 4.86 7.46 -26.40
CA THR A 907 5.55 8.49 -27.20
C THR A 907 5.57 8.11 -28.67
N ALA A 908 5.69 9.10 -29.57
CA ALA A 908 5.98 8.86 -30.99
C ALA A 908 7.48 9.01 -31.31
N ASN A 909 8.30 9.51 -30.36
CA ASN A 909 9.75 9.64 -30.53
C ASN A 909 10.47 8.33 -30.19
N GLY A 910 11.55 8.02 -30.92
CA GLY A 910 12.36 6.81 -30.77
C GLY A 910 11.69 5.54 -31.30
N LEU A 911 10.55 5.65 -31.98
CA LEU A 911 9.79 4.50 -32.46
C LEU A 911 10.14 4.10 -33.90
N THR A 912 10.02 2.80 -34.18
CA THR A 912 10.00 2.25 -35.53
C THR A 912 8.56 1.96 -35.95
N ILE A 913 8.04 2.74 -36.90
CA ILE A 913 6.68 2.63 -37.44
C ILE A 913 6.74 1.96 -38.82
N THR A 914 6.05 0.84 -38.99
CA THR A 914 6.04 0.08 -40.25
C THR A 914 4.67 0.20 -40.91
N PHE A 915 4.63 0.81 -42.09
CA PHE A 915 3.43 0.85 -42.93
C PHE A 915 3.37 -0.37 -43.86
N VAL A 916 2.23 -1.04 -43.88
CA VAL A 916 2.03 -2.29 -44.63
C VAL A 916 0.76 -2.19 -45.49
N GLY A 917 0.83 -2.60 -46.75
CA GLY A 917 -0.34 -2.69 -47.65
C GLY A 917 -0.32 -1.68 -48.81
N ASP A 918 -1.45 -1.01 -49.07
CA ASP A 918 -1.58 0.02 -50.10
C ASP A 918 -1.05 1.38 -49.62
N LEU A 919 0.20 1.65 -49.99
CA LEU A 919 0.86 2.92 -49.67
C LEU A 919 0.72 3.94 -50.78
N LYS A 920 0.33 3.53 -51.99
CA LYS A 920 0.18 4.43 -53.16
C LYS A 920 -1.06 5.29 -53.04
N TYR A 921 -2.19 4.68 -52.74
CA TYR A 921 -3.48 5.39 -52.69
C TYR A 921 -3.95 5.66 -51.25
N GLY A 922 -3.22 5.21 -50.24
CA GLY A 922 -3.56 5.39 -48.83
C GLY A 922 -3.43 6.83 -48.33
N ARG A 923 -4.45 7.67 -48.56
CA ARG A 923 -4.47 9.08 -48.08
C ARG A 923 -4.21 9.23 -46.57
N THR A 924 -4.59 8.22 -45.77
CA THR A 924 -4.34 8.18 -44.32
C THR A 924 -2.85 8.00 -44.01
N VAL A 925 -2.15 7.16 -44.79
CA VAL A 925 -0.70 6.97 -44.69
C VAL A 925 0.03 8.24 -45.07
N HIS A 926 -0.35 8.88 -46.17
CA HIS A 926 0.29 10.11 -46.62
C HIS A 926 0.15 11.22 -45.56
N SER A 927 -1.06 11.37 -45.02
CA SER A 927 -1.34 12.35 -43.97
C SER A 927 -0.56 12.06 -42.68
N LEU A 928 -0.47 10.79 -42.25
CA LEU A 928 0.27 10.42 -41.05
C LEU A 928 1.78 10.57 -41.23
N CYS A 929 2.33 10.22 -42.40
CA CYS A 929 3.75 10.44 -42.71
C CYS A 929 4.13 11.92 -42.63
N GLU A 930 3.24 12.82 -43.04
CA GLU A 930 3.48 14.25 -42.97
C GLU A 930 3.38 14.79 -41.54
N LEU A 931 2.46 14.29 -40.70
CA LEU A 931 2.44 14.64 -39.27
C LEU A 931 3.65 14.13 -38.50
N LEU A 932 4.15 12.94 -38.86
CA LEU A 932 5.31 12.34 -38.21
C LEU A 932 6.61 13.13 -38.42
N LYS A 933 6.65 14.11 -39.33
CA LYS A 933 7.80 15.03 -39.47
C LYS A 933 8.12 15.80 -38.17
N HIS A 934 7.16 15.93 -37.26
CA HIS A 934 7.33 16.62 -35.98
C HIS A 934 7.92 15.73 -34.88
N TYR A 935 8.18 14.44 -35.16
CA TYR A 935 8.64 13.44 -34.21
C TYR A 935 9.88 12.72 -34.73
N ASP A 936 10.76 12.34 -33.81
CA ASP A 936 11.96 11.56 -34.13
C ASP A 936 11.58 10.08 -34.23
N CYS A 937 11.31 9.57 -35.43
CA CYS A 937 10.91 8.18 -35.64
C CYS A 937 11.48 7.62 -36.94
N THR A 938 11.66 6.30 -36.98
CA THR A 938 12.05 5.55 -38.18
C THR A 938 10.81 4.94 -38.83
N ILE A 939 10.65 5.12 -40.14
CA ILE A 939 9.51 4.65 -40.91
C ILE A 939 9.95 3.56 -41.90
N ASN A 940 9.44 2.34 -41.72
CA ASN A 940 9.61 1.26 -42.68
C ASN A 940 8.41 1.20 -43.64
N LEU A 941 8.66 0.89 -44.91
CA LEU A 941 7.65 0.79 -45.95
C LEU A 941 7.61 -0.65 -46.48
N VAL A 942 6.47 -1.31 -46.32
CA VAL A 942 6.26 -2.70 -46.77
C VAL A 942 5.09 -2.76 -47.75
N ALA A 943 5.38 -2.81 -49.04
CA ALA A 943 4.38 -2.84 -50.10
C ALA A 943 4.91 -3.51 -51.39
N PRO A 944 4.04 -4.18 -52.16
CA PRO A 944 4.33 -4.52 -53.54
C PRO A 944 4.74 -3.28 -54.34
N LYS A 945 5.67 -3.44 -55.29
CA LYS A 945 6.27 -2.33 -56.05
C LYS A 945 5.21 -1.45 -56.74
N GLU A 946 4.11 -2.05 -57.16
CA GLU A 946 3.03 -1.40 -57.90
C GLU A 946 2.15 -0.47 -57.05
N ILE A 947 2.14 -0.68 -55.73
CA ILE A 947 1.37 0.09 -54.72
C ILE A 947 2.27 0.70 -53.65
N GLY A 948 3.53 0.99 -54.02
CA GLY A 948 4.49 1.69 -53.17
C GLY A 948 4.14 3.16 -52.93
N LEU A 949 4.73 3.72 -51.87
CA LEU A 949 4.51 5.11 -51.48
C LEU A 949 4.89 6.08 -52.62
N PRO A 950 4.09 7.12 -52.94
CA PRO A 950 4.40 8.05 -54.01
C PRO A 950 5.73 8.76 -53.81
N GLU A 951 6.47 8.98 -54.91
CA GLU A 951 7.85 9.49 -54.86
C GLU A 951 7.98 10.82 -54.10
N LYS A 952 6.98 11.71 -54.21
CA LYS A 952 6.94 12.97 -53.46
C LYS A 952 6.98 12.77 -51.94
N VAL A 953 6.19 11.84 -51.41
CA VAL A 953 6.11 11.57 -49.97
C VAL A 953 7.36 10.80 -49.52
N ARG A 954 7.80 9.82 -50.33
CA ARG A 954 9.01 9.04 -50.09
C ARG A 954 10.28 9.91 -50.02
N SER A 955 10.48 10.78 -51.01
CA SER A 955 11.58 11.74 -51.03
C SER A 955 11.53 12.67 -49.81
N GLY A 956 10.33 13.04 -49.35
CA GLY A 956 10.13 13.79 -48.10
C GLY A 956 10.67 13.04 -46.88
N LEU A 957 10.33 11.77 -46.70
CA LEU A 957 10.82 10.92 -45.61
C LEU A 957 12.36 10.77 -45.65
N GLN A 958 12.91 10.57 -46.85
CA GLN A 958 14.36 10.44 -47.04
C GLN A 958 15.10 11.73 -46.68
N SER A 959 14.60 12.89 -47.13
CA SER A 959 15.22 14.19 -46.85
C SER A 959 15.28 14.54 -45.36
N ARG A 960 14.37 13.99 -44.56
CA ARG A 960 14.30 14.19 -43.11
C ARG A 960 15.02 13.11 -42.31
N GLY A 961 15.65 12.12 -42.96
CA GLY A 961 16.31 11.01 -42.29
C GLY A 961 15.37 10.03 -41.58
N GLN A 962 14.07 10.04 -41.91
CA GLN A 962 13.06 9.19 -41.27
C GLN A 962 12.84 7.86 -42.01
N LEU A 963 13.35 7.71 -43.23
CA LEU A 963 13.17 6.50 -44.04
C LEU A 963 14.07 5.35 -43.55
N GLY A 964 13.46 4.25 -43.12
CA GLY A 964 14.11 3.02 -42.67
C GLY A 964 14.17 1.96 -43.76
N ALA A 965 13.70 0.74 -43.45
CA ALA A 965 13.71 -0.39 -44.37
C ALA A 965 12.55 -0.32 -45.39
N GLU A 966 12.85 -0.63 -46.65
CA GLU A 966 11.86 -0.83 -47.71
C GLU A 966 11.83 -2.32 -48.10
N SER A 967 10.64 -2.92 -48.15
CA SER A 967 10.48 -4.34 -48.48
C SER A 967 9.20 -4.60 -49.27
N HIS A 968 9.19 -5.67 -50.06
CA HIS A 968 7.98 -6.18 -50.71
C HIS A 968 7.22 -7.21 -49.86
N GLU A 969 7.86 -7.72 -48.80
CA GLU A 969 7.31 -8.71 -47.87
C GLU A 969 7.50 -8.27 -46.42
N LEU A 970 6.55 -8.65 -45.55
CA LEU A 970 6.64 -8.37 -44.11
C LEU A 970 7.47 -9.45 -43.42
N THR A 971 8.79 -9.26 -43.39
CA THR A 971 9.73 -10.28 -42.87
C THR A 971 9.77 -10.32 -41.33
N PRO A 972 10.16 -11.46 -40.72
CA PRO A 972 10.34 -11.57 -39.27
C PRO A 972 11.27 -10.51 -38.67
N GLU A 973 12.32 -10.10 -39.38
CA GLU A 973 13.26 -9.08 -38.90
C GLU A 973 12.62 -7.69 -38.83
N ILE A 974 11.80 -7.32 -39.83
CA ILE A 974 11.06 -6.05 -39.83
C ILE A 974 10.04 -6.06 -38.70
N VAL A 975 9.31 -7.16 -38.52
CA VAL A 975 8.32 -7.32 -37.46
C VAL A 975 8.97 -7.24 -36.06
N ALA A 976 10.13 -7.87 -35.86
CA ALA A 976 10.85 -7.83 -34.58
C ALA A 976 11.38 -6.43 -34.21
N LYS A 977 11.66 -5.58 -35.21
CA LYS A 977 12.12 -4.20 -34.99
C LYS A 977 10.99 -3.19 -34.87
N SER A 978 9.81 -3.50 -35.38
CA SER A 978 8.65 -2.61 -35.38
C SER A 978 8.08 -2.40 -33.98
N ASP A 979 7.74 -1.16 -33.65
CA ASP A 979 6.96 -0.78 -32.45
C ASP A 979 5.48 -0.56 -32.82
N VAL A 980 5.23 -0.12 -34.05
CA VAL A 980 3.88 0.05 -34.61
C VAL A 980 3.83 -0.60 -35.99
N ILE A 981 2.84 -1.46 -36.22
CA ILE A 981 2.47 -1.93 -37.57
C ILE A 981 1.16 -1.26 -37.95
N TYR A 982 1.19 -0.38 -38.95
CA TYR A 982 0.01 0.27 -39.50
C TYR A 982 -0.36 -0.40 -40.83
N CYS A 983 -1.36 -1.27 -40.78
CA CYS A 983 -1.83 -2.04 -41.91
C CYS A 983 -2.93 -1.27 -42.67
N THR A 984 -2.89 -1.31 -44.00
CA THR A 984 -3.85 -0.63 -44.87
C THR A 984 -4.51 -1.59 -45.84
N ARG A 985 -5.80 -1.37 -46.07
CA ARG A 985 -6.61 -2.10 -47.04
C ARG A 985 -6.24 -1.72 -48.47
N VAL A 986 -6.14 -2.72 -49.33
CA VAL A 986 -6.13 -2.53 -50.80
C VAL A 986 -7.56 -2.28 -51.29
N GLN A 987 -7.81 -1.11 -51.86
CA GLN A 987 -9.14 -0.68 -52.28
C GLN A 987 -9.36 -0.94 -53.77
N LYS A 988 -10.22 -1.92 -54.10
CA LYS A 988 -10.54 -2.29 -55.49
C LYS A 988 -10.96 -1.11 -56.35
N GLU A 989 -11.74 -0.20 -55.76
CA GLU A 989 -12.29 0.99 -56.38
C GLU A 989 -11.24 2.03 -56.82
N ARG A 990 -9.98 1.92 -56.38
CA ARG A 990 -8.89 2.85 -56.72
C ARG A 990 -7.97 2.35 -57.84
N PHE A 991 -8.24 1.17 -58.40
CA PHE A 991 -7.48 0.61 -59.50
C PHE A 991 -8.22 0.82 -60.82
N GLU A 992 -7.60 1.54 -61.75
CA GLU A 992 -8.06 1.62 -63.14
C GLU A 992 -7.95 0.27 -63.85
N ASP A 993 -6.88 -0.48 -63.56
CA ASP A 993 -6.65 -1.84 -64.04
C ASP A 993 -6.96 -2.87 -62.94
N LEU A 994 -8.09 -3.55 -63.09
CA LEU A 994 -8.55 -4.59 -62.15
C LEU A 994 -7.63 -5.81 -62.11
N SER A 995 -6.83 -6.07 -63.15
CA SER A 995 -5.87 -7.19 -63.14
C SER A 995 -4.74 -6.96 -62.13
N LEU A 996 -4.34 -5.70 -61.95
CA LEU A 996 -3.35 -5.30 -60.95
C LEU A 996 -3.89 -5.46 -59.53
N TYR A 997 -5.16 -5.13 -59.31
CA TYR A 997 -5.83 -5.34 -58.03
C TYR A 997 -5.81 -6.83 -57.62
N GLU A 998 -6.22 -7.72 -58.53
CA GLU A 998 -6.24 -9.17 -58.27
C GLU A 998 -4.86 -9.73 -57.96
N LYS A 999 -3.79 -9.13 -58.51
CA LYS A 999 -2.40 -9.52 -58.24
C LYS A 999 -1.94 -9.15 -56.82
N VAL A 1000 -2.38 -8.02 -56.27
CA VAL A 1000 -1.82 -7.44 -55.03
C VAL A 1000 -2.71 -7.57 -53.79
N LYS A 1001 -4.03 -7.81 -53.95
CA LYS A 1001 -5.02 -7.77 -52.87
C LYS A 1001 -4.75 -8.72 -51.68
N ASP A 1002 -4.06 -9.83 -51.92
CA ASP A 1002 -3.76 -10.86 -50.91
C ASP A 1002 -2.24 -11.00 -50.67
N GLY A 1003 -1.43 -10.06 -51.19
CA GLY A 1003 0.04 -10.16 -51.17
C GLY A 1003 0.68 -9.93 -49.80
N LEU A 1004 -0.01 -9.23 -48.89
CA LEU A 1004 0.47 -8.91 -47.55
C LEU A 1004 -0.66 -9.08 -46.52
N VAL A 1005 -0.54 -10.09 -45.67
CA VAL A 1005 -1.52 -10.40 -44.62
C VAL A 1005 -0.85 -10.38 -43.24
N VAL A 1006 -1.39 -9.58 -42.33
CA VAL A 1006 -1.01 -9.59 -40.91
C VAL A 1006 -1.86 -10.64 -40.20
N SER A 1007 -1.22 -11.71 -39.73
CA SER A 1007 -1.84 -12.86 -39.05
C SER A 1007 -1.13 -13.18 -37.73
N ALA A 1008 -1.68 -14.12 -36.94
CA ALA A 1008 -1.01 -14.62 -35.74
C ALA A 1008 0.40 -15.19 -36.04
N ALA A 1009 0.57 -15.82 -37.21
CA ALA A 1009 1.87 -16.32 -37.66
C ALA A 1009 2.87 -15.17 -37.89
N THR A 1010 2.43 -14.09 -38.55
CA THR A 1010 3.23 -12.87 -38.78
C THR A 1010 3.68 -12.25 -37.45
N LEU A 1011 2.79 -12.21 -36.44
CA LEU A 1011 3.04 -11.58 -35.15
C LEU A 1011 3.84 -12.43 -34.15
N LYS A 1012 4.24 -13.65 -34.51
CA LYS A 1012 5.04 -14.54 -33.66
C LYS A 1012 6.38 -13.92 -33.25
N HIS A 1013 6.97 -13.12 -34.14
CA HIS A 1013 8.28 -12.48 -33.94
C HIS A 1013 8.19 -11.03 -33.46
N ALA A 1014 6.97 -10.49 -33.27
CA ALA A 1014 6.78 -9.11 -32.84
C ALA A 1014 7.15 -8.89 -31.37
N LYS A 1015 7.55 -7.66 -31.03
CA LYS A 1015 7.79 -7.26 -29.64
C LYS A 1015 6.50 -7.42 -28.82
N LYS A 1016 6.65 -7.67 -27.52
CA LYS A 1016 5.50 -7.83 -26.60
C LYS A 1016 4.67 -6.56 -26.48
N ASN A 1017 5.31 -5.39 -26.57
CA ASN A 1017 4.71 -4.06 -26.42
C ASN A 1017 4.45 -3.36 -27.77
N MET A 1018 4.62 -4.05 -28.90
CA MET A 1018 4.25 -3.52 -30.22
C MET A 1018 2.73 -3.41 -30.35
N ILE A 1019 2.23 -2.48 -31.17
CA ILE A 1019 0.81 -2.40 -31.53
C ILE A 1019 0.55 -2.58 -33.02
N VAL A 1020 -0.63 -3.12 -33.35
CA VAL A 1020 -1.16 -3.24 -34.71
C VAL A 1020 -2.36 -2.31 -34.89
N MET A 1021 -2.27 -1.42 -35.88
CA MET A 1021 -3.27 -0.39 -36.19
C MET A 1021 -3.82 -0.57 -37.62
N HIS A 1022 -5.06 -0.10 -37.84
CA HIS A 1022 -5.74 -0.22 -39.13
C HIS A 1022 -6.85 0.85 -39.30
N PRO A 1023 -6.92 1.57 -40.43
CA PRO A 1023 -7.89 2.65 -40.64
C PRO A 1023 -9.34 2.17 -40.82
N LEU A 1024 -9.54 0.87 -41.12
CA LEU A 1024 -10.84 0.21 -41.34
C LEU A 1024 -11.70 0.84 -42.46
N PRO A 1025 -12.61 0.08 -43.09
CA PRO A 1025 -12.90 -1.35 -42.90
C PRO A 1025 -11.73 -2.23 -43.38
N ARG A 1026 -11.55 -3.40 -42.74
CA ARG A 1026 -10.56 -4.40 -43.16
C ARG A 1026 -11.16 -5.37 -44.18
N ASN A 1027 -10.35 -5.86 -45.11
CA ASN A 1027 -10.62 -7.08 -45.89
C ASN A 1027 -9.76 -8.23 -45.34
N LEU A 1028 -9.01 -8.91 -46.22
CA LEU A 1028 -8.15 -10.06 -45.89
C LEU A 1028 -6.73 -9.66 -45.46
N GLU A 1029 -6.34 -8.39 -45.60
CA GLU A 1029 -5.02 -7.88 -45.19
C GLU A 1029 -4.75 -8.02 -43.69
N LEU A 1030 -5.81 -8.20 -42.88
CA LEU A 1030 -5.74 -8.38 -41.44
C LEU A 1030 -6.62 -9.56 -41.02
N SER A 1031 -5.99 -10.66 -40.60
CA SER A 1031 -6.70 -11.88 -40.21
C SER A 1031 -7.60 -11.63 -38.98
N PRO A 1032 -8.85 -12.16 -38.95
CA PRO A 1032 -9.72 -12.07 -37.77
C PRO A 1032 -9.12 -12.65 -36.50
N GLU A 1033 -8.18 -13.61 -36.61
CA GLU A 1033 -7.49 -14.20 -35.46
C GLU A 1033 -6.71 -13.18 -34.63
N VAL A 1034 -6.28 -12.07 -35.26
CA VAL A 1034 -5.55 -10.99 -34.60
C VAL A 1034 -6.44 -10.23 -33.61
N ASP A 1035 -7.76 -10.33 -33.69
CA ASP A 1035 -8.70 -9.61 -32.79
C ASP A 1035 -8.51 -9.96 -31.31
N ASN A 1036 -8.10 -11.19 -31.03
CA ASN A 1036 -7.87 -11.67 -29.67
C ASN A 1036 -6.43 -11.40 -29.17
N ASP A 1037 -5.56 -10.86 -30.03
CA ASP A 1037 -4.20 -10.49 -29.65
C ASP A 1037 -4.21 -9.15 -28.89
N PRO A 1038 -3.61 -9.05 -27.69
CA PRO A 1038 -3.59 -7.79 -26.92
C PRO A 1038 -2.94 -6.62 -27.68
N ARG A 1039 -2.07 -6.92 -28.65
CA ARG A 1039 -1.39 -5.93 -29.51
C ARG A 1039 -2.32 -5.32 -30.56
N ALA A 1040 -3.50 -5.90 -30.80
CA ALA A 1040 -4.49 -5.36 -31.72
C ALA A 1040 -5.12 -4.07 -31.16
N ALA A 1041 -4.70 -2.92 -31.69
CA ALA A 1041 -5.14 -1.61 -31.24
C ALA A 1041 -6.23 -0.99 -32.13
N TYR A 1042 -6.55 -1.56 -33.31
CA TYR A 1042 -7.44 -0.93 -34.29
C TYR A 1042 -8.89 -0.69 -33.84
N PHE A 1043 -9.44 -1.47 -32.90
CA PHE A 1043 -10.73 -1.14 -32.27
C PHE A 1043 -10.60 -0.05 -31.19
N ARG A 1044 -9.50 -0.03 -30.45
CA ARG A 1044 -9.20 1.05 -29.49
C ARG A 1044 -8.95 2.38 -30.22
N GLN A 1045 -8.25 2.33 -31.35
CA GLN A 1045 -8.08 3.42 -32.32
C GLN A 1045 -9.42 3.99 -32.79
N MET A 1046 -10.48 3.17 -32.95
CA MET A 1046 -11.83 3.68 -33.24
C MET A 1046 -12.40 4.49 -32.06
N LYS A 1047 -12.29 3.96 -30.84
CA LYS A 1047 -12.73 4.65 -29.61
C LYS A 1047 -11.99 5.98 -29.45
N TYR A 1048 -10.66 5.98 -29.62
CA TYR A 1048 -9.82 7.17 -29.53
C TYR A 1048 -10.16 8.23 -30.58
N GLY A 1049 -10.58 7.80 -31.78
CA GLY A 1049 -11.06 8.70 -32.82
C GLY A 1049 -12.26 9.54 -32.42
N MET A 1050 -13.06 9.13 -31.42
CA MET A 1050 -14.13 9.98 -30.88
C MET A 1050 -13.55 11.12 -30.05
N PHE A 1051 -12.62 10.85 -29.13
CA PHE A 1051 -12.05 11.87 -28.24
C PHE A 1051 -11.20 12.91 -28.96
N VAL A 1052 -10.45 12.50 -29.99
CA VAL A 1052 -9.69 13.44 -30.82
C VAL A 1052 -10.62 14.37 -31.60
N ARG A 1053 -11.75 13.85 -32.10
CA ARG A 1053 -12.77 14.67 -32.75
C ARG A 1053 -13.48 15.58 -31.76
N MET A 1054 -13.73 15.12 -30.53
CA MET A 1054 -14.24 15.99 -29.46
C MET A 1054 -13.27 17.14 -29.18
N ALA A 1055 -11.98 16.84 -28.99
CA ALA A 1055 -10.97 17.85 -28.76
C ALA A 1055 -10.87 18.85 -29.92
N LEU A 1056 -10.89 18.37 -31.16
CA LEU A 1056 -10.84 19.24 -32.34
C LEU A 1056 -12.07 20.16 -32.41
N LEU A 1057 -13.28 19.61 -32.25
CA LEU A 1057 -14.52 20.40 -32.25
C LEU A 1057 -14.52 21.44 -31.13
N ALA A 1058 -14.15 21.04 -29.91
CA ALA A 1058 -14.08 21.94 -28.78
C ALA A 1058 -13.04 23.06 -28.99
N LEU A 1059 -11.84 22.72 -29.49
CA LEU A 1059 -10.79 23.70 -29.75
C LEU A 1059 -11.17 24.71 -30.85
N VAL A 1060 -11.99 24.31 -31.83
CA VAL A 1060 -12.43 25.18 -32.93
C VAL A 1060 -13.65 26.02 -32.54
N MET A 1061 -14.61 25.43 -31.80
CA MET A 1061 -15.96 25.98 -31.63
C MET A 1061 -16.28 26.48 -30.21
N ALA A 1062 -15.49 26.12 -29.18
CA ALA A 1062 -15.77 26.54 -27.82
C ALA A 1062 -15.54 28.05 -27.65
N SER A 1063 -16.54 28.72 -27.08
CA SER A 1063 -16.58 30.18 -26.86
C SER A 1063 -16.00 30.58 -25.52
#